data_AF-A0A484FAG0-F1
#
_entry.id   AF-A0A484FAG0-F1
#
_cell.length_a   1.000
_cell.length_b   1.000
_cell.length_c   1.000
_cell.angle_alpha   90.00
_cell.angle_beta   90.00
_cell.angle_gamma   90.00
#
_symmetry.space_group_name_H-M   'P 1'
#
loop_
_entity.id
_entity.type
_entity.pdbx_description
1 polymer ?
#
loop_
_entity_poly.entity_id
_entity_poly.type
_entity_poly.pdbx_seq_one_letter_code
_entity_poly.pdbx_strand_id
1 'polypeptide(L)'
;MAAVENPAIPKGSIVVVTGANGYIASHIADQFIQAGYVVRGTVRNPKKSAWLVPHFEKAYGKGKFELHVVPDMQADGAYDDAVKGAAAFVHTATVIDFNGDPAEVIGGAVKCGQVAIEAAYHEPNMKRFILTSSASTLMPLKKENFFALKGQTVDENTYGHDAKELAWAPPPWGIEHGGAIYGASKQEQEQSMWKYYKENAARRPDIVVNSIVPDFNFGRSIDPVNTGDYFIDVQDDAALHLAAAILPDVKGERIFAFAFPMNWDIILDILRNQNPGKKFVEDFYGEEYPVTVKPIARAESLLRRIGRTGWISLEDSIASNTEHLKGTDRASNALLLALPLIEAKVPKIPGFELTWADDFMGRRNTLPDPDNWIIDTGTSYPGGPPAWGTWELQTYTDSVKNVRVNGKGNLQITAIKNLTGGWTSSRIETQRTDFVAKPGGKMIIQASLKTPDMRGHGYGYWPAFWTLGSEYRGNYWNWPYVGEIDIMENVNLGDLTWGVLHCDVNPGGFCNESNGLGNSTTCPNSRCPGNFHTYSIEVDRSSDPEELRWYVDGVQYHQVNATQMSDKVWAQTVHKPHFVLLNMAMGGGFPDGVAGFKTPTNATASGGTYEAEYVAVYNTPSYNRLNVTVGVGSK
;
A
#
# COMPACT_ATOMS: atom_id res chain seq x y z
N MET A 1 -19.58 -18.32 28.79
CA MET A 1 -20.80 -18.50 27.98
C MET A 1 -21.90 -19.09 28.82
N ALA A 2 -23.15 -18.72 28.54
CA ALA A 2 -24.31 -19.44 29.07
C ALA A 2 -24.44 -20.80 28.36
N ALA A 3 -24.97 -21.82 29.05
CA ALA A 3 -25.23 -23.10 28.42
C ALA A 3 -26.48 -23.00 27.55
N VAL A 4 -26.33 -23.07 26.23
CA VAL A 4 -27.47 -23.30 25.32
C VAL A 4 -28.00 -24.70 25.60
N GLU A 5 -29.21 -24.81 26.14
CA GLU A 5 -29.79 -26.08 26.61
C GLU A 5 -30.03 -27.08 25.46
N ASN A 6 -30.41 -26.58 24.28
CA ASN A 6 -30.70 -27.38 23.08
C ASN A 6 -29.97 -26.79 21.86
N PRO A 7 -28.66 -27.03 21.69
CA PRO A 7 -27.90 -26.50 20.57
C PRO A 7 -28.24 -27.23 19.27
N ALA A 8 -28.22 -26.51 18.15
CA ALA A 8 -28.53 -27.04 16.82
C ALA A 8 -27.51 -28.09 16.31
N ILE A 9 -26.31 -28.10 16.90
CA ILE A 9 -25.30 -29.16 16.75
C ILE A 9 -24.91 -29.67 18.14
N PRO A 10 -24.76 -30.99 18.36
CA PRO A 10 -24.38 -31.53 19.66
C PRO A 10 -23.03 -31.00 20.16
N LYS A 11 -22.88 -30.80 21.48
CA LYS A 11 -21.57 -30.50 22.07
C LYS A 11 -20.58 -31.62 21.78
N GLY A 12 -19.32 -31.25 21.52
CA GLY A 12 -18.28 -32.18 21.08
C GLY A 12 -18.31 -32.54 19.59
N SER A 13 -19.30 -32.07 18.81
CA SER A 13 -19.26 -32.20 17.35
C SER A 13 -18.05 -31.49 16.73
N ILE A 14 -17.61 -31.99 15.58
CA ILE A 14 -16.55 -31.39 14.77
C ILE A 14 -17.12 -30.20 13.98
N VAL A 15 -16.39 -29.08 14.03
CA VAL A 15 -16.63 -27.86 13.26
C VAL A 15 -15.45 -27.62 12.33
N VAL A 16 -15.69 -27.56 11.02
CA VAL A 16 -14.65 -27.18 10.05
C VAL A 16 -14.56 -25.67 10.00
N VAL A 17 -13.34 -25.12 10.09
CA VAL A 17 -13.07 -23.69 9.90
C VAL A 17 -11.99 -23.56 8.83
N THR A 18 -12.33 -22.99 7.67
CA THR A 18 -11.32 -22.79 6.62
C THR A 18 -10.40 -21.62 6.95
N GLY A 19 -9.16 -21.66 6.44
CA GLY A 19 -8.19 -20.59 6.61
C GLY A 19 -7.85 -20.32 8.08
N ALA A 20 -7.83 -21.35 8.94
CA ALA A 20 -7.79 -21.22 10.41
C ALA A 20 -6.57 -20.48 10.97
N ASN A 21 -5.55 -20.22 10.15
CA ASN A 21 -4.39 -19.37 10.47
C ASN A 21 -4.62 -17.87 10.23
N GLY A 22 -5.77 -17.47 9.69
CA GLY A 22 -6.16 -16.08 9.47
C GLY A 22 -6.85 -15.48 10.70
N TYR A 23 -6.96 -14.15 10.72
CA TYR A 23 -7.41 -13.36 11.88
C TYR A 23 -8.72 -13.87 12.47
N ILE A 24 -9.83 -13.61 11.76
CA ILE A 24 -11.19 -13.96 12.13
C ILE A 24 -11.31 -15.47 12.35
N ALA A 25 -10.71 -16.26 11.47
CA ALA A 25 -10.77 -17.73 11.52
C ALA A 25 -10.14 -18.32 12.80
N SER A 26 -9.05 -17.74 13.30
CA SER A 26 -8.41 -18.19 14.55
C SER A 26 -9.28 -17.89 15.77
N HIS A 27 -9.94 -16.72 15.80
CA HIS A 27 -10.90 -16.36 16.86
C HIS A 27 -12.19 -17.18 16.79
N ILE A 28 -12.68 -17.50 15.59
CA ILE A 28 -13.77 -18.46 15.39
C ILE A 28 -13.40 -19.82 16.00
N ALA A 29 -12.21 -20.35 15.68
CA ALA A 29 -11.72 -21.60 16.25
C ALA A 29 -11.66 -21.57 17.78
N ASP A 30 -11.14 -20.49 18.36
CA ASP A 30 -11.09 -20.26 19.81
C ASP A 30 -12.49 -20.30 20.45
N GLN A 31 -13.46 -19.55 19.93
CA GLN A 31 -14.83 -19.53 20.46
C GLN A 31 -15.53 -20.90 20.36
N PHE A 32 -15.34 -21.65 19.28
CA PHE A 32 -15.90 -23.01 19.17
C PHE A 32 -15.26 -23.99 20.17
N ILE A 33 -13.95 -23.93 20.37
CA ILE A 33 -13.27 -24.77 21.36
C ILE A 33 -13.72 -24.41 22.79
N GLN A 34 -13.79 -23.12 23.11
CA GLN A 34 -14.26 -22.62 24.40
C GLN A 34 -15.73 -23.01 24.68
N ALA A 35 -16.57 -23.10 23.64
CA ALA A 35 -17.95 -23.59 23.74
C ALA A 35 -18.07 -25.14 23.91
N GLY A 36 -16.97 -25.88 23.77
CA GLY A 36 -16.90 -27.32 23.96
C GLY A 36 -17.03 -28.16 22.68
N TYR A 37 -16.77 -27.58 21.51
CA TYR A 37 -16.69 -28.29 20.22
C TYR A 37 -15.24 -28.73 19.91
N VAL A 38 -15.06 -29.51 18.85
CA VAL A 38 -13.74 -29.84 18.29
C VAL A 38 -13.60 -29.09 16.97
N VAL A 39 -12.48 -28.40 16.75
CA VAL A 39 -12.26 -27.63 15.53
C VAL A 39 -11.28 -28.32 14.59
N ARG A 40 -11.69 -28.52 13.34
CA ARG A 40 -10.82 -28.91 12.23
C ARG A 40 -10.49 -27.68 11.40
N GLY A 41 -9.33 -27.10 11.64
CA GLY A 41 -8.87 -25.92 10.91
C GLY A 41 -8.21 -26.31 9.58
N THR A 42 -8.69 -25.79 8.46
CA THR A 42 -8.04 -26.03 7.15
C THR A 42 -7.03 -24.93 6.81
N VAL A 43 -5.91 -25.30 6.22
CA VAL A 43 -4.84 -24.37 5.80
C VAL A 43 -4.20 -24.78 4.48
N ARG A 44 -3.72 -23.78 3.71
CA ARG A 44 -2.98 -24.00 2.46
C ARG A 44 -1.56 -24.53 2.68
N ASN A 45 -0.89 -24.09 3.74
CA ASN A 45 0.49 -24.49 4.04
C ASN A 45 0.61 -24.94 5.51
N PRO A 46 0.77 -26.25 5.78
CA PRO A 46 0.86 -26.76 7.14
C PRO A 46 2.11 -26.28 7.88
N LYS A 47 3.24 -26.04 7.18
CA LYS A 47 4.47 -25.55 7.81
C LYS A 47 4.32 -24.13 8.36
N LYS A 48 3.64 -23.24 7.62
CA LYS A 48 3.35 -21.87 8.08
C LYS A 48 2.32 -21.81 9.21
N SER A 49 1.49 -22.85 9.34
CA SER A 49 0.36 -22.87 10.29
C SER A 49 0.56 -23.85 11.45
N ALA A 50 1.76 -24.42 11.59
CA ALA A 50 2.10 -25.42 12.60
C ALA A 50 1.96 -24.90 14.05
N TRP A 51 1.85 -23.58 14.25
CA TRP A 51 1.67 -22.93 15.54
C TRP A 51 0.27 -23.12 16.14
N LEU A 52 -0.76 -23.36 15.32
CA LEU A 52 -2.16 -23.45 15.78
C LEU A 52 -2.39 -24.61 16.76
N VAL A 53 -1.83 -25.78 16.47
CA VAL A 53 -1.97 -26.98 17.30
C VAL A 53 -1.39 -26.76 18.71
N PRO A 54 -0.10 -26.42 18.90
CA PRO A 54 0.44 -26.19 20.24
C PRO A 54 -0.17 -24.97 20.94
N HIS A 55 -0.70 -23.97 20.21
CA HIS A 55 -1.46 -22.88 20.80
C HIS A 55 -2.74 -23.39 21.48
N PHE A 56 -3.61 -24.07 20.72
CA PHE A 56 -4.89 -24.56 21.27
C PHE A 56 -4.71 -25.73 22.25
N GLU A 57 -3.70 -26.60 22.08
CA GLU A 57 -3.37 -27.62 23.08
C GLU A 57 -2.94 -26.99 24.42
N LYS A 58 -2.19 -25.88 24.39
CA LYS A 58 -1.77 -25.15 25.61
C LYS A 58 -2.95 -24.47 26.30
N ALA A 59 -3.92 -23.95 25.54
CA ALA A 59 -5.08 -23.24 26.09
C ALA A 59 -6.19 -24.18 26.59
N TYR A 60 -6.46 -25.28 25.88
CA TYR A 60 -7.66 -26.11 26.07
C TYR A 60 -7.41 -27.61 26.22
N GLY A 61 -6.15 -28.05 26.15
CA GLY A 61 -5.76 -29.46 26.18
C GLY A 61 -5.83 -30.16 24.82
N LYS A 62 -5.32 -31.39 24.79
CA LYS A 62 -5.16 -32.17 23.55
C LYS A 62 -6.50 -32.57 22.91
N GLY A 63 -6.48 -32.71 21.59
CA GLY A 63 -7.64 -33.20 20.81
C GLY A 63 -8.81 -32.21 20.69
N LYS A 64 -8.57 -30.92 20.95
CA LYS A 64 -9.57 -29.84 20.75
C LYS A 64 -9.46 -29.14 19.40
N PHE A 65 -8.27 -29.14 18.82
CA PHE A 65 -7.98 -28.60 17.50
C PHE A 65 -7.20 -29.62 16.67
N GLU A 66 -7.55 -29.77 15.40
CA GLU A 66 -6.77 -30.53 14.42
C GLU A 66 -6.57 -29.73 13.13
N LEU A 67 -5.43 -29.93 12.47
CA LEU A 67 -5.04 -29.20 11.26
C LEU A 67 -5.24 -30.07 10.01
N HIS A 68 -5.97 -29.58 9.02
CA HIS A 68 -6.19 -30.24 7.74
C HIS A 68 -5.59 -29.42 6.59
N VAL A 69 -5.03 -30.06 5.58
CA VAL A 69 -4.36 -29.36 4.47
C VAL A 69 -5.30 -29.29 3.27
N VAL A 70 -5.55 -28.08 2.78
CA VAL A 70 -6.30 -27.82 1.55
C VAL A 70 -5.41 -26.92 0.68
N PRO A 71 -4.58 -27.49 -0.22
CA PRO A 71 -3.57 -26.73 -0.97
C PRO A 71 -4.19 -25.72 -1.93
N ASP A 72 -5.29 -26.11 -2.56
CA ASP A 72 -6.12 -25.30 -3.44
C ASP A 72 -7.57 -25.41 -2.95
N MET A 73 -8.23 -24.26 -2.78
CA MET A 73 -9.61 -24.13 -2.32
C MET A 73 -10.64 -23.99 -3.45
N GLN A 74 -10.17 -23.86 -4.71
CA GLN A 74 -11.01 -23.79 -5.90
C GLN A 74 -11.19 -25.16 -6.59
N ALA A 75 -10.35 -26.15 -6.26
CA ALA A 75 -10.42 -27.49 -6.83
C ALA A 75 -11.72 -28.22 -6.43
N ASP A 76 -12.31 -28.97 -7.36
CA ASP A 76 -13.49 -29.80 -7.08
C ASP A 76 -13.19 -30.83 -5.99
N GLY A 77 -14.09 -30.94 -5.01
CA GLY A 77 -13.92 -31.85 -3.86
C GLY A 77 -12.83 -31.45 -2.86
N ALA A 78 -12.24 -30.24 -2.95
CA ALA A 78 -11.15 -29.78 -2.09
C ALA A 78 -11.41 -29.89 -0.57
N TYR A 79 -12.68 -29.90 -0.15
CA TYR A 79 -13.09 -30.02 1.24
C TYR A 79 -13.72 -31.37 1.59
N ASP A 80 -13.88 -32.32 0.66
CA ASP A 80 -14.61 -33.57 0.90
C ASP A 80 -13.99 -34.43 2.03
N ASP A 81 -12.66 -34.45 2.14
CA ASP A 81 -11.96 -35.07 3.27
C ASP A 81 -12.05 -34.23 4.55
N ALA A 82 -12.02 -32.90 4.42
CA ALA A 82 -12.09 -31.98 5.55
C ALA A 82 -13.47 -32.01 6.24
N VAL A 83 -14.57 -32.17 5.51
CA VAL A 83 -15.93 -32.17 6.09
C VAL A 83 -16.31 -33.48 6.78
N LYS A 84 -15.57 -34.58 6.59
CA LYS A 84 -15.94 -35.92 7.09
C LYS A 84 -16.30 -35.95 8.58
N GLY A 85 -17.56 -36.25 8.88
CA GLY A 85 -18.11 -36.34 10.23
C GLY A 85 -18.33 -34.99 10.93
N ALA A 86 -18.22 -33.87 10.23
CA ALA A 86 -18.49 -32.54 10.79
C ALA A 86 -19.98 -32.23 10.84
N ALA A 87 -20.40 -31.53 11.89
CA ALA A 87 -21.77 -31.05 12.06
C ALA A 87 -21.95 -29.59 11.60
N ALA A 88 -20.85 -28.82 11.55
CA ALA A 88 -20.83 -27.47 11.01
C ALA A 88 -19.58 -27.19 10.17
N PHE A 89 -19.73 -26.30 9.19
CA PHE A 89 -18.64 -25.79 8.36
C PHE A 89 -18.76 -24.27 8.27
N VAL A 90 -17.76 -23.57 8.84
CA VAL A 90 -17.56 -22.14 8.73
C VAL A 90 -16.52 -21.86 7.64
N HIS A 91 -16.96 -21.26 6.53
CA HIS A 91 -16.11 -20.92 5.40
C HIS A 91 -15.69 -19.43 5.50
N THR A 92 -14.45 -19.20 5.93
CA THR A 92 -13.85 -17.85 6.05
C THR A 92 -12.86 -17.55 4.91
N ALA A 93 -12.24 -18.61 4.36
CA ALA A 93 -11.20 -18.48 3.35
C ALA A 93 -11.79 -17.98 2.02
N THR A 94 -11.22 -16.90 1.50
CA THR A 94 -11.39 -16.47 0.11
C THR A 94 -10.02 -16.46 -0.55
N VAL A 95 -9.97 -16.63 -1.86
CA VAL A 95 -8.79 -16.19 -2.61
C VAL A 95 -8.72 -14.67 -2.51
N ILE A 96 -7.53 -14.18 -2.18
CA ILE A 96 -7.15 -12.77 -2.23
C ILE A 96 -6.10 -12.72 -3.34
N ASP A 97 -6.61 -12.64 -4.57
CA ASP A 97 -5.83 -12.30 -5.75
C ASP A 97 -6.24 -10.88 -6.13
N PHE A 98 -5.24 -10.08 -6.50
CA PHE A 98 -5.41 -8.69 -6.92
C PHE A 98 -4.96 -8.48 -8.37
N ASN A 99 -4.82 -9.55 -9.16
CA ASN A 99 -4.81 -9.40 -10.61
C ASN A 99 -6.03 -8.57 -11.03
N GLY A 100 -5.82 -7.53 -11.84
CA GLY A 100 -6.83 -6.52 -12.12
C GLY A 100 -8.01 -7.01 -12.98
N ASP A 101 -8.02 -8.29 -13.35
CA ASP A 101 -9.07 -8.91 -14.15
C ASP A 101 -10.28 -9.31 -13.26
N PRO A 102 -11.46 -8.71 -13.46
CA PRO A 102 -12.67 -9.09 -12.72
C PRO A 102 -13.06 -10.56 -12.93
N ALA A 103 -12.77 -11.15 -14.09
CA ALA A 103 -13.13 -12.55 -14.37
C ALA A 103 -12.38 -13.53 -13.47
N GLU A 104 -11.09 -13.29 -13.22
CA GLU A 104 -10.27 -14.16 -12.35
C GLU A 104 -10.63 -13.97 -10.87
N VAL A 105 -10.73 -12.72 -10.40
CA VAL A 105 -10.97 -12.43 -8.97
C VAL A 105 -12.40 -12.78 -8.55
N ILE A 106 -13.40 -12.36 -9.32
CA ILE A 106 -14.82 -12.64 -9.01
C ILE A 106 -15.12 -14.12 -9.27
N GLY A 107 -14.65 -14.67 -10.40
CA GLY A 107 -14.80 -16.10 -10.71
C GLY A 107 -14.15 -17.00 -9.66
N GLY A 108 -12.95 -16.65 -9.21
CA GLY A 108 -12.24 -17.36 -8.15
C GLY A 108 -12.97 -17.33 -6.81
N ALA A 109 -13.48 -16.18 -6.39
CA ALA A 109 -14.26 -16.05 -5.14
C ALA A 109 -15.58 -16.84 -5.21
N VAL A 110 -16.31 -16.75 -6.32
CA VAL A 110 -17.53 -17.55 -6.60
C VAL A 110 -17.23 -19.04 -6.53
N LYS A 111 -16.14 -19.51 -7.15
CA LYS A 111 -15.73 -20.91 -7.14
C LYS A 111 -15.39 -21.40 -5.73
N CYS A 112 -14.67 -20.61 -4.92
CA CYS A 112 -14.36 -20.95 -3.52
C CYS A 112 -15.64 -21.18 -2.69
N GLY A 113 -16.61 -20.24 -2.79
CA GLY A 113 -17.89 -20.35 -2.08
C GLY A 113 -18.69 -21.57 -2.53
N GLN A 114 -18.70 -21.86 -3.83
CA GLN A 114 -19.40 -23.01 -4.41
C GLN A 114 -18.80 -24.35 -3.94
N VAL A 115 -17.48 -24.54 -4.04
CA VAL A 115 -16.81 -25.78 -3.60
C VAL A 115 -17.01 -26.04 -2.11
N ALA A 116 -17.06 -24.99 -1.29
CA ALA A 116 -17.33 -25.10 0.14
C ALA A 116 -18.76 -25.56 0.46
N ILE A 117 -19.79 -24.95 -0.15
CA ILE A 117 -21.18 -25.35 0.11
C ILE A 117 -21.51 -26.73 -0.52
N GLU A 118 -20.90 -27.08 -1.65
CA GLU A 118 -21.03 -28.42 -2.27
C GLU A 118 -20.54 -29.51 -1.31
N ALA A 119 -19.33 -29.39 -0.76
CA ALA A 119 -18.79 -30.33 0.22
C ALA A 119 -19.66 -30.40 1.49
N ALA A 120 -20.17 -29.26 1.99
CA ALA A 120 -21.10 -29.23 3.13
C ALA A 120 -22.39 -30.03 2.86
N TYR A 121 -22.90 -29.99 1.63
CA TYR A 121 -24.07 -30.77 1.22
C TYR A 121 -23.79 -32.26 1.03
N HIS A 122 -22.55 -32.65 0.71
CA HIS A 122 -22.12 -34.04 0.57
C HIS A 122 -21.94 -34.76 1.92
N GLU A 123 -21.55 -34.06 2.98
CA GLU A 123 -21.43 -34.64 4.33
C GLU A 123 -22.81 -34.88 4.99
N PRO A 124 -23.21 -36.13 5.30
CA PRO A 124 -24.53 -36.44 5.87
C PRO A 124 -24.77 -35.88 7.28
N ASN A 125 -23.72 -35.71 8.09
CA ASN A 125 -23.83 -35.19 9.45
C ASN A 125 -23.93 -33.66 9.50
N MET A 126 -23.64 -32.97 8.40
CA MET A 126 -23.64 -31.51 8.33
C MET A 126 -25.04 -30.95 8.60
N LYS A 127 -25.16 -30.02 9.55
CA LYS A 127 -26.41 -29.30 9.87
C LYS A 127 -26.29 -27.80 9.67
N ARG A 128 -25.07 -27.26 9.60
CA ARG A 128 -24.81 -25.81 9.62
C ARG A 128 -23.70 -25.44 8.66
N PHE A 129 -23.99 -24.56 7.71
CA PHE A 129 -22.97 -23.90 6.91
C PHE A 129 -23.03 -22.40 7.15
N ILE A 130 -21.87 -21.79 7.41
CA ILE A 130 -21.75 -20.36 7.69
C ILE A 130 -20.71 -19.77 6.75
N LEU A 131 -21.10 -18.80 5.94
CA LEU A 131 -20.19 -18.01 5.11
C LEU A 131 -19.76 -16.74 5.86
N THR A 132 -18.46 -16.47 5.96
CA THR A 132 -17.94 -15.14 6.32
C THR A 132 -17.95 -14.26 5.07
N SER A 133 -19.02 -13.49 4.92
CA SER A 133 -19.17 -12.47 3.87
C SER A 133 -18.40 -11.20 4.26
N SER A 134 -18.86 -10.02 3.85
CA SER A 134 -18.29 -8.72 4.21
C SER A 134 -19.29 -7.59 3.98
N ALA A 135 -19.23 -6.50 4.74
CA ALA A 135 -19.96 -5.27 4.42
C ALA A 135 -19.55 -4.66 3.07
N SER A 136 -18.45 -5.12 2.46
CA SER A 136 -18.12 -4.80 1.07
C SER A 136 -19.24 -5.21 0.09
N THR A 137 -20.08 -6.20 0.46
CA THR A 137 -21.31 -6.56 -0.28
C THR A 137 -22.39 -5.47 -0.31
N LEU A 138 -22.23 -4.41 0.49
CA LEU A 138 -23.16 -3.28 0.60
C LEU A 138 -22.66 -2.02 -0.15
N MET A 139 -21.47 -2.05 -0.75
CA MET A 139 -20.81 -0.82 -1.25
C MET A 139 -21.55 -0.17 -2.43
N PRO A 140 -22.05 1.07 -2.28
CA PRO A 140 -22.43 1.90 -3.41
C PRO A 140 -21.20 2.59 -4.00
N LEU A 141 -21.24 2.97 -5.29
CA LEU A 141 -20.14 3.70 -5.94
C LEU A 141 -20.62 4.99 -6.59
N LYS A 142 -20.94 5.96 -5.73
CA LYS A 142 -20.87 7.38 -6.11
C LYS A 142 -19.50 7.94 -5.72
N LYS A 143 -18.96 8.81 -6.57
CA LYS A 143 -17.62 9.40 -6.41
C LYS A 143 -17.50 10.24 -5.14
N GLU A 144 -18.64 10.73 -4.64
CA GLU A 144 -18.77 11.46 -3.37
C GLU A 144 -18.69 10.57 -2.11
N ASN A 145 -19.04 9.28 -2.20
CA ASN A 145 -19.27 8.37 -1.06
C ASN A 145 -18.45 7.06 -1.15
N PHE A 146 -17.21 7.15 -1.65
CA PHE A 146 -16.31 5.99 -1.78
C PHE A 146 -16.05 5.34 -0.40
N PHE A 147 -16.37 4.05 -0.27
CA PHE A 147 -16.39 3.29 1.01
C PHE A 147 -17.33 3.83 2.11
N ALA A 148 -18.30 4.70 1.80
CA ALA A 148 -19.16 5.32 2.80
C ALA A 148 -20.66 5.04 2.58
N LEU A 149 -21.33 4.49 3.60
CA LEU A 149 -22.79 4.41 3.68
C LEU A 149 -23.45 5.75 4.11
N LYS A 150 -22.78 6.89 3.89
CA LYS A 150 -23.18 8.21 4.40
C LYS A 150 -24.58 8.57 3.89
N GLY A 151 -25.54 8.71 4.82
CA GLY A 151 -26.95 9.01 4.52
C GLY A 151 -27.77 7.84 3.97
N GLN A 152 -27.23 6.61 3.92
CA GLN A 152 -27.96 5.41 3.49
C GLN A 152 -28.67 4.73 4.67
N THR A 153 -29.71 3.95 4.36
CA THR A 153 -30.36 3.01 5.29
C THR A 153 -30.19 1.60 4.74
N VAL A 154 -29.61 0.70 5.54
CA VAL A 154 -29.33 -0.69 5.12
C VAL A 154 -30.10 -1.71 5.96
N ASP A 155 -30.46 -2.82 5.33
CA ASP A 155 -31.10 -4.00 5.91
C ASP A 155 -30.57 -5.30 5.27
N GLU A 156 -31.05 -6.46 5.74
CA GLU A 156 -30.60 -7.77 5.28
C GLU A 156 -30.80 -8.03 3.77
N ASN A 157 -31.68 -7.29 3.09
CA ASN A 157 -31.93 -7.45 1.64
C ASN A 157 -31.03 -6.54 0.79
N THR A 158 -30.26 -5.65 1.43
CA THR A 158 -29.43 -4.65 0.75
C THR A 158 -28.16 -5.26 0.13
N TYR A 159 -27.83 -4.83 -1.10
CA TYR A 159 -26.61 -5.18 -1.83
C TYR A 159 -26.10 -3.99 -2.66
N GLY A 160 -24.78 -3.90 -2.86
CA GLY A 160 -24.09 -2.87 -3.63
C GLY A 160 -24.15 -3.10 -5.14
N HIS A 161 -25.30 -2.84 -5.77
CA HIS A 161 -25.49 -3.06 -7.21
C HIS A 161 -24.46 -2.32 -8.08
N ASP A 162 -24.19 -1.04 -7.79
CA ASP A 162 -23.21 -0.20 -8.49
C ASP A 162 -21.81 -0.82 -8.54
N ALA A 163 -21.37 -1.49 -7.46
CA ALA A 163 -20.04 -2.09 -7.38
C ALA A 163 -19.90 -3.29 -8.34
N LYS A 164 -20.98 -4.08 -8.50
CA LYS A 164 -21.01 -5.16 -9.48
C LYS A 164 -21.04 -4.63 -10.92
N GLU A 165 -21.84 -3.60 -11.19
CA GLU A 165 -21.89 -3.00 -12.54
C GLU A 165 -20.54 -2.39 -12.94
N LEU A 166 -19.85 -1.71 -12.01
CA LEU A 166 -18.55 -1.13 -12.30
C LEU A 166 -17.45 -2.19 -12.46
N ALA A 167 -17.45 -3.26 -11.67
CA ALA A 167 -16.45 -4.32 -11.75
C ALA A 167 -16.48 -5.10 -13.07
N TRP A 168 -17.64 -5.19 -13.72
CA TRP A 168 -17.80 -5.83 -15.04
C TRP A 168 -17.79 -4.84 -16.21
N ALA A 169 -17.45 -3.56 -15.97
CA ALA A 169 -17.37 -2.56 -17.02
C ALA A 169 -16.17 -2.83 -17.95
N PRO A 170 -16.29 -2.60 -19.27
CA PRO A 170 -15.18 -2.75 -20.19
C PRO A 170 -14.09 -1.68 -19.93
N PRO A 171 -12.80 -2.00 -20.21
CA PRO A 171 -11.71 -1.05 -20.03
C PRO A 171 -11.82 0.18 -20.95
N PRO A 172 -11.15 1.31 -20.63
CA PRO A 172 -10.16 1.48 -19.57
C PRO A 172 -10.77 1.68 -18.17
N TRP A 173 -10.07 1.16 -17.16
CA TRP A 173 -10.52 1.18 -15.76
C TRP A 173 -9.87 2.31 -14.94
N GLY A 174 -10.64 2.91 -14.03
CA GLY A 174 -10.14 3.87 -13.04
C GLY A 174 -9.67 3.22 -11.73
N ILE A 175 -9.12 4.01 -10.81
CA ILE A 175 -8.59 3.55 -9.51
C ILE A 175 -9.70 2.91 -8.64
N GLU A 176 -10.93 3.39 -8.80
CA GLU A 176 -12.13 2.86 -8.18
C GLU A 176 -12.44 1.39 -8.55
N HIS A 177 -11.91 0.89 -9.67
CA HIS A 177 -12.21 -0.45 -10.19
C HIS A 177 -11.73 -1.57 -9.27
N GLY A 178 -10.58 -1.43 -8.59
CA GLY A 178 -10.09 -2.44 -7.64
C GLY A 178 -11.03 -2.62 -6.42
N GLY A 179 -11.60 -1.51 -5.93
CA GLY A 179 -12.61 -1.55 -4.87
C GLY A 179 -13.93 -2.18 -5.35
N ALA A 180 -14.32 -1.90 -6.59
CA ALA A 180 -15.48 -2.52 -7.23
C ALA A 180 -15.30 -4.04 -7.37
N ILE A 181 -14.15 -4.51 -7.88
CA ILE A 181 -13.80 -5.94 -8.00
C ILE A 181 -13.90 -6.64 -6.64
N TYR A 182 -13.35 -6.05 -5.57
CA TYR A 182 -13.44 -6.66 -4.23
C TYR A 182 -14.88 -6.71 -3.68
N GLY A 183 -15.68 -5.66 -3.91
CA GLY A 183 -17.10 -5.67 -3.54
C GLY A 183 -17.90 -6.71 -4.32
N ALA A 184 -17.70 -6.76 -5.64
CA ALA A 184 -18.34 -7.71 -6.52
C ALA A 184 -17.94 -9.16 -6.20
N SER A 185 -16.68 -9.44 -5.92
CA SER A 185 -16.21 -10.80 -5.59
C SER A 185 -16.89 -11.35 -4.34
N LYS A 186 -17.00 -10.53 -3.29
CA LYS A 186 -17.73 -10.87 -2.05
C LYS A 186 -19.23 -11.00 -2.29
N GLN A 187 -19.83 -10.06 -3.04
CA GLN A 187 -21.26 -10.05 -3.32
C GLN A 187 -21.68 -11.28 -4.15
N GLU A 188 -20.91 -11.64 -5.18
CA GLU A 188 -21.23 -12.75 -6.05
C GLU A 188 -20.90 -14.11 -5.43
N GLN A 189 -19.87 -14.20 -4.58
CA GLN A 189 -19.65 -15.38 -3.73
C GLN A 189 -20.87 -15.63 -2.82
N GLU A 190 -21.35 -14.60 -2.12
CA GLU A 190 -22.53 -14.71 -1.25
C GLU A 190 -23.80 -15.03 -2.05
N GLN A 191 -24.03 -14.38 -3.20
CA GLN A 191 -25.19 -14.66 -4.06
C GLN A 191 -25.17 -16.07 -4.66
N SER A 192 -24.01 -16.58 -5.07
CA SER A 192 -23.83 -17.96 -5.56
C SER A 192 -24.17 -18.98 -4.48
N MET A 193 -23.66 -18.77 -3.26
CA MET A 193 -23.96 -19.59 -2.09
C MET A 193 -25.47 -19.59 -1.77
N TRP A 194 -26.12 -18.43 -1.73
CA TRP A 194 -27.57 -18.33 -1.49
C TRP A 194 -28.40 -18.97 -2.60
N LYS A 195 -27.95 -18.89 -3.86
CA LYS A 195 -28.58 -19.57 -5.00
C LYS A 195 -28.49 -21.09 -4.83
N TYR A 196 -27.30 -21.62 -4.56
CA TYR A 196 -27.08 -23.06 -4.35
C TYR A 196 -27.96 -23.60 -3.21
N TYR A 197 -28.03 -22.88 -2.08
CA TYR A 197 -28.89 -23.25 -0.94
C TYR A 197 -30.37 -23.36 -1.35
N LYS A 198 -30.90 -22.36 -2.06
CA LYS A 198 -32.30 -22.33 -2.53
C LYS A 198 -32.59 -23.46 -3.51
N GLU A 199 -31.72 -23.68 -4.48
CA GLU A 199 -31.87 -24.72 -5.52
C GLU A 199 -31.75 -26.15 -4.93
N ASN A 200 -30.97 -26.33 -3.87
CA ASN A 200 -30.75 -27.62 -3.22
C ASN A 200 -31.55 -27.86 -1.93
N ALA A 201 -32.42 -26.93 -1.51
CA ALA A 201 -33.12 -27.01 -0.22
C ALA A 201 -33.92 -28.32 -0.03
N ALA A 202 -34.52 -28.85 -1.11
CA ALA A 202 -35.25 -30.13 -1.08
C ALA A 202 -34.33 -31.37 -0.92
N ARG A 203 -33.05 -31.28 -1.29
CA ARG A 203 -32.07 -32.38 -1.18
C ARG A 203 -31.53 -32.53 0.24
N ARG A 204 -31.40 -31.43 0.98
CA ARG A 204 -30.94 -31.37 2.38
C ARG A 204 -31.80 -30.40 3.19
N PRO A 205 -33.08 -30.73 3.50
CA PRO A 205 -33.92 -29.87 4.33
C PRO A 205 -33.45 -29.77 5.79
N ASP A 206 -32.44 -30.57 6.15
CA ASP A 206 -31.79 -30.62 7.46
C ASP A 206 -30.55 -29.71 7.59
N ILE A 207 -30.02 -29.16 6.49
CA ILE A 207 -28.91 -28.21 6.53
C ILE A 207 -29.45 -26.77 6.59
N VAL A 208 -28.89 -25.97 7.50
CA VAL A 208 -29.18 -24.55 7.63
C VAL A 208 -27.97 -23.75 7.19
N VAL A 209 -28.22 -22.76 6.33
CA VAL A 209 -27.21 -21.83 5.82
C VAL A 209 -27.45 -20.45 6.42
N ASN A 210 -26.37 -19.78 6.85
CA ASN A 210 -26.36 -18.38 7.27
C ASN A 210 -25.12 -17.69 6.67
N SER A 211 -25.13 -16.36 6.56
CA SER A 211 -23.90 -15.58 6.37
C SER A 211 -23.71 -14.61 7.52
N ILE A 212 -22.46 -14.43 7.93
CA ILE A 212 -22.06 -13.27 8.75
C ILE A 212 -21.55 -12.22 7.78
N VAL A 213 -21.90 -10.96 8.03
CA VAL A 213 -21.46 -9.79 7.28
C VAL A 213 -20.65 -8.92 8.24
N PRO A 214 -19.35 -9.20 8.48
CA PRO A 214 -18.46 -8.31 9.20
C PRO A 214 -18.17 -7.08 8.35
N ASP A 215 -18.15 -5.90 8.97
CA ASP A 215 -17.69 -4.69 8.28
C ASP A 215 -16.18 -4.59 8.36
N PHE A 216 -15.73 -4.49 9.59
CA PHE A 216 -14.53 -3.83 10.05
C PHE A 216 -14.12 -4.79 11.24
N ASN A 217 -12.88 -5.25 11.52
CA ASN A 217 -12.53 -6.10 12.72
C ASN A 217 -11.24 -5.71 13.53
N PHE A 218 -11.36 -5.32 14.82
CA PHE A 218 -10.23 -5.06 15.76
C PHE A 218 -10.31 -5.99 16.99
N GLY A 219 -9.33 -5.89 17.87
CA GLY A 219 -9.24 -6.64 19.12
C GLY A 219 -7.92 -7.39 19.20
N ARG A 220 -7.55 -7.86 20.40
CA ARG A 220 -6.29 -8.57 20.63
C ARG A 220 -6.17 -9.80 19.73
N SER A 221 -5.26 -9.75 18.76
CA SER A 221 -4.94 -10.93 17.93
C SER A 221 -4.40 -12.08 18.78
N ILE A 222 -4.87 -13.30 18.46
CA ILE A 222 -4.33 -14.56 18.98
C ILE A 222 -2.84 -14.75 18.60
N ASP A 223 -2.41 -14.19 17.46
CA ASP A 223 -1.01 -14.07 17.04
C ASP A 223 -0.76 -12.67 16.40
N PRO A 224 -0.06 -11.75 17.08
CA PRO A 224 0.10 -10.36 16.62
C PRO A 224 0.83 -10.14 15.29
N VAL A 225 1.48 -11.15 14.72
CA VAL A 225 2.43 -10.97 13.61
C VAL A 225 1.75 -10.86 12.22
N ASN A 226 0.49 -11.28 12.08
CA ASN A 226 0.01 -11.78 10.78
C ASN A 226 -1.29 -11.17 10.19
N THR A 227 -1.92 -10.15 10.81
CA THR A 227 -3.37 -9.90 10.58
C THR A 227 -3.90 -8.46 10.79
N GLY A 228 -4.80 -8.01 9.90
CA GLY A 228 -5.69 -6.83 10.02
C GLY A 228 -6.91 -6.99 9.08
N ASP A 229 -7.87 -6.06 9.02
CA ASP A 229 -7.95 -4.72 9.63
C ASP A 229 -9.41 -4.38 10.02
N TYR A 230 -9.62 -3.17 10.55
CA TYR A 230 -10.87 -2.39 10.70
C TYR A 230 -11.63 -2.62 12.07
N PHE A 231 -12.90 -2.25 12.38
CA PHE A 231 -13.58 -2.46 13.71
C PHE A 231 -14.99 -3.13 13.81
N ILE A 232 -14.95 -4.25 14.52
CA ILE A 232 -15.91 -4.92 15.41
C ILE A 232 -14.96 -5.65 16.36
N ASP A 233 -15.29 -5.93 17.62
CA ASP A 233 -14.40 -6.83 18.36
C ASP A 233 -14.39 -8.22 17.69
N VAL A 234 -13.21 -8.70 17.32
CA VAL A 234 -13.01 -9.97 16.61
C VAL A 234 -13.54 -11.16 17.41
N GLN A 235 -13.65 -11.04 18.74
CA GLN A 235 -14.30 -12.03 19.58
C GLN A 235 -15.82 -11.97 19.47
N ASP A 236 -16.44 -10.79 19.26
CA ASP A 236 -17.88 -10.67 19.00
C ASP A 236 -18.25 -11.22 17.62
N ASP A 237 -17.46 -10.94 16.58
CA ASP A 237 -17.66 -11.54 15.26
C ASP A 237 -17.55 -13.07 15.32
N ALA A 238 -16.50 -13.59 15.97
CA ALA A 238 -16.36 -15.02 16.23
C ALA A 238 -17.53 -15.61 17.05
N ALA A 239 -18.08 -14.84 17.98
CA ALA A 239 -19.24 -15.23 18.77
C ALA A 239 -20.55 -15.22 17.95
N LEU A 240 -20.70 -14.36 16.94
CA LEU A 240 -21.82 -14.41 15.99
C LEU A 240 -21.74 -15.63 15.08
N HIS A 241 -20.54 -15.99 14.61
CA HIS A 241 -20.32 -17.26 13.88
C HIS A 241 -20.72 -18.48 14.74
N LEU A 242 -20.35 -18.48 16.03
CA LEU A 242 -20.80 -19.50 16.99
C LEU A 242 -22.33 -19.49 17.15
N ALA A 243 -22.95 -18.33 17.36
CA ALA A 243 -24.40 -18.19 17.50
C ALA A 243 -25.17 -18.72 16.27
N ALA A 244 -24.71 -18.39 15.07
CA ALA A 244 -25.28 -18.85 13.81
C ALA A 244 -25.14 -20.37 13.57
N ALA A 245 -24.17 -21.02 14.23
CA ALA A 245 -24.04 -22.47 14.24
C ALA A 245 -24.92 -23.13 15.33
N ILE A 246 -24.95 -22.61 16.55
CA ILE A 246 -25.52 -23.34 17.70
C ILE A 246 -26.96 -22.99 18.04
N LEU A 247 -27.49 -21.84 17.61
CA LEU A 247 -28.86 -21.43 17.96
C LEU A 247 -29.89 -22.05 17.00
N PRO A 248 -30.89 -22.81 17.50
CA PRO A 248 -31.79 -23.60 16.67
C PRO A 248 -32.74 -22.78 15.79
N ASP A 249 -33.04 -21.55 16.17
CA ASP A 249 -33.93 -20.61 15.48
C ASP A 249 -33.24 -19.71 14.44
N VAL A 250 -31.90 -19.59 14.48
CA VAL A 250 -31.15 -18.75 13.53
C VAL A 250 -31.00 -19.49 12.21
N LYS A 251 -31.80 -19.15 11.19
CA LYS A 251 -31.88 -19.90 9.93
C LYS A 251 -32.10 -19.00 8.71
N GLY A 252 -31.21 -19.07 7.71
CA GLY A 252 -31.35 -18.29 6.48
C GLY A 252 -31.10 -16.80 6.67
N GLU A 253 -30.35 -16.42 7.71
CA GLU A 253 -30.09 -15.02 8.07
C GLU A 253 -28.77 -14.52 7.46
N ARG A 254 -28.76 -13.25 7.02
CA ARG A 254 -27.55 -12.44 6.84
C ARG A 254 -27.37 -11.60 8.11
N ILE A 255 -26.36 -11.93 8.92
CA ILE A 255 -26.17 -11.35 10.25
C ILE A 255 -25.12 -10.24 10.16
N PHE A 256 -25.56 -8.98 10.28
CA PHE A 256 -24.70 -7.80 10.13
C PHE A 256 -23.95 -7.57 11.44
N ALA A 257 -22.64 -7.75 11.41
CA ALA A 257 -21.79 -7.74 12.59
C ALA A 257 -21.17 -6.34 12.78
N PHE A 258 -22.02 -5.34 13.00
CA PHE A 258 -21.63 -3.93 13.12
C PHE A 258 -21.90 -3.46 14.56
N ALA A 259 -20.86 -3.15 15.33
CA ALA A 259 -21.00 -2.78 16.74
C ALA A 259 -21.36 -1.30 16.94
N PHE A 260 -20.54 -0.38 16.40
CA PHE A 260 -20.71 1.07 16.52
C PHE A 260 -20.25 1.78 15.24
N PRO A 261 -20.90 2.88 14.81
CA PRO A 261 -20.37 3.73 13.76
C PRO A 261 -19.08 4.41 14.25
N MET A 262 -18.06 4.48 13.40
CA MET A 262 -16.80 5.16 13.73
C MET A 262 -16.33 6.12 12.64
N ASN A 263 -15.35 6.92 13.00
CA ASN A 263 -14.36 7.49 12.10
C ASN A 263 -12.98 7.34 12.79
N TRP A 264 -11.90 7.69 12.09
CA TRP A 264 -10.55 7.60 12.68
C TRP A 264 -10.30 8.61 13.82
N ASP A 265 -11.12 9.65 13.96
CA ASP A 265 -10.97 10.68 15.01
C ASP A 265 -11.35 10.08 16.38
N ILE A 266 -12.43 9.29 16.42
CA ILE A 266 -12.84 8.52 17.61
C ILE A 266 -11.71 7.54 18.03
N ILE A 267 -11.02 6.91 17.08
CA ILE A 267 -9.87 6.04 17.36
C ILE A 267 -8.72 6.83 17.97
N LEU A 268 -8.41 8.00 17.42
CA LEU A 268 -7.34 8.87 17.93
C LEU A 268 -7.64 9.35 19.35
N ASP A 269 -8.87 9.76 19.65
CA ASP A 269 -9.27 10.16 20.99
C ASP A 269 -9.13 9.03 22.02
N ILE A 270 -9.53 7.81 21.66
CA ILE A 270 -9.33 6.64 22.52
C ILE A 270 -7.84 6.37 22.73
N LEU A 271 -7.02 6.40 21.68
CA LEU A 271 -5.57 6.18 21.76
C LEU A 271 -4.85 7.25 22.60
N ARG A 272 -5.23 8.53 22.43
CA ARG A 272 -4.74 9.68 23.23
C ARG A 272 -5.08 9.50 24.70
N ASN A 273 -6.35 9.19 25.01
CA ASN A 273 -6.82 8.97 26.38
C ASN A 273 -6.14 7.76 27.06
N GLN A 274 -5.89 6.69 26.31
CA GLN A 274 -5.21 5.48 26.82
C GLN A 274 -3.69 5.63 26.96
N ASN A 275 -3.06 6.64 26.32
CA ASN A 275 -1.61 6.83 26.30
C ASN A 275 -1.21 8.30 26.55
N PRO A 276 -1.57 8.91 27.71
CA PRO A 276 -1.26 10.30 28.00
C PRO A 276 0.27 10.52 28.04
N GLY A 277 0.80 11.20 27.02
CA GLY A 277 2.23 11.45 26.84
C GLY A 277 2.82 10.92 25.53
N LYS A 278 2.09 10.06 24.78
CA LYS A 278 2.43 9.74 23.38
C LYS A 278 1.79 10.78 22.45
N LYS A 279 2.51 11.19 21.40
CA LYS A 279 1.95 12.01 20.32
C LYS A 279 1.23 11.10 19.32
N PHE A 280 0.01 11.48 18.97
CA PHE A 280 -0.77 10.89 17.88
C PHE A 280 -1.02 11.98 16.83
N VAL A 281 -1.45 11.59 15.63
CA VAL A 281 -1.83 12.57 14.59
C VAL A 281 -3.09 13.34 15.00
N GLU A 282 -3.23 14.56 14.47
CA GLU A 282 -4.45 15.37 14.61
C GLU A 282 -5.62 14.75 13.83
N ASP A 283 -6.84 15.11 14.21
CA ASP A 283 -8.09 14.58 13.63
C ASP A 283 -8.18 14.79 12.10
N PHE A 284 -9.00 13.95 11.46
CA PHE A 284 -9.12 13.82 10.02
C PHE A 284 -10.45 14.36 9.48
N TYR A 285 -11.56 14.27 10.22
CA TYR A 285 -12.92 14.46 9.68
C TYR A 285 -13.76 15.53 10.38
N GLY A 286 -13.70 15.66 11.70
CA GLY A 286 -14.32 16.76 12.46
C GLY A 286 -15.87 16.83 12.46
N GLU A 287 -16.55 15.78 11.98
CA GLU A 287 -18.01 15.64 11.98
C GLU A 287 -18.42 14.24 12.48
N GLU A 288 -19.61 14.10 13.06
CA GLU A 288 -20.24 12.80 13.31
C GLU A 288 -20.48 12.04 11.98
N TYR A 289 -20.52 10.70 12.03
CA TYR A 289 -20.72 9.84 10.87
C TYR A 289 -22.17 9.31 10.80
N PRO A 290 -23.08 9.93 10.01
CA PRO A 290 -24.50 9.58 9.99
C PRO A 290 -24.77 8.37 9.09
N VAL A 291 -24.93 7.19 9.71
CA VAL A 291 -25.42 5.96 9.07
C VAL A 291 -26.48 5.30 9.96
N THR A 292 -27.55 4.76 9.35
CA THR A 292 -28.59 4.01 10.06
C THR A 292 -28.58 2.55 9.62
N VAL A 293 -28.08 1.67 10.50
CA VAL A 293 -28.00 0.23 10.28
C VAL A 293 -29.11 -0.44 11.10
N LYS A 294 -30.18 -0.85 10.45
CA LYS A 294 -31.35 -1.44 11.15
C LYS A 294 -31.05 -2.77 11.86
N PRO A 295 -30.24 -3.71 11.31
CA PRO A 295 -30.07 -5.03 11.93
C PRO A 295 -29.20 -5.11 13.20
N ILE A 296 -28.56 -4.04 13.70
CA ILE A 296 -27.62 -4.10 14.85
C ILE A 296 -28.27 -4.79 16.07
N ALA A 297 -29.52 -4.46 16.38
CA ALA A 297 -30.25 -5.03 17.51
C ALA A 297 -30.46 -6.56 17.40
N ARG A 298 -30.50 -7.13 16.17
CA ARG A 298 -30.57 -8.58 15.96
C ARG A 298 -29.24 -9.23 16.33
N ALA A 299 -28.11 -8.72 15.83
CA ALA A 299 -26.79 -9.25 16.15
C ALA A 299 -26.48 -9.15 17.66
N GLU A 300 -26.76 -8.01 18.30
CA GLU A 300 -26.60 -7.84 19.75
C GLU A 300 -27.47 -8.83 20.55
N SER A 301 -28.71 -9.08 20.11
CA SER A 301 -29.58 -10.10 20.70
C SER A 301 -28.97 -11.51 20.63
N LEU A 302 -28.30 -11.86 19.53
CA LEU A 302 -27.61 -13.15 19.41
C LEU A 302 -26.43 -13.28 20.37
N LEU A 303 -25.60 -12.23 20.51
CA LEU A 303 -24.50 -12.20 21.49
C LEU A 303 -25.00 -12.41 22.92
N ARG A 304 -26.09 -11.72 23.29
CA ARG A 304 -26.73 -11.86 24.61
C ARG A 304 -27.20 -13.28 24.88
N ARG A 305 -27.73 -13.98 23.86
CA ARG A 305 -28.26 -15.35 23.99
C ARG A 305 -27.20 -16.44 24.17
N ILE A 306 -25.95 -16.19 23.76
CA ILE A 306 -24.80 -17.07 24.07
C ILE A 306 -24.05 -16.66 25.35
N GLY A 307 -24.59 -15.66 26.06
CA GLY A 307 -24.14 -15.23 27.39
C GLY A 307 -23.05 -14.16 27.39
N ARG A 308 -22.99 -13.30 26.36
CA ARG A 308 -22.30 -12.00 26.45
C ARG A 308 -23.23 -10.92 27.01
N THR A 309 -22.68 -9.82 27.49
CA THR A 309 -23.45 -8.70 28.09
C THR A 309 -23.92 -7.64 27.08
N GLY A 310 -23.57 -7.80 25.81
CA GLY A 310 -23.71 -6.83 24.72
C GLY A 310 -22.50 -6.93 23.79
N TRP A 311 -22.27 -5.93 22.95
CA TRP A 311 -21.01 -5.71 22.26
C TRP A 311 -19.89 -5.35 23.25
N ILE A 312 -18.65 -5.72 22.91
CA ILE A 312 -17.43 -5.14 23.50
C ILE A 312 -17.30 -3.69 22.98
N SER A 313 -16.88 -2.77 23.86
CA SER A 313 -16.72 -1.36 23.49
C SER A 313 -15.54 -1.15 22.54
N LEU A 314 -15.56 -0.06 21.78
CA LEU A 314 -14.45 0.32 20.91
C LEU A 314 -13.19 0.60 21.74
N GLU A 315 -13.38 1.23 22.91
CA GLU A 315 -12.37 1.52 23.92
C GLU A 315 -11.66 0.25 24.41
N ASP A 316 -12.42 -0.75 24.83
CA ASP A 316 -11.89 -2.02 25.35
C ASP A 316 -11.21 -2.83 24.25
N SER A 317 -11.77 -2.84 23.03
CA SER A 317 -11.18 -3.54 21.89
C SER A 317 -9.81 -2.95 21.52
N ILE A 318 -9.69 -1.62 21.44
CA ILE A 318 -8.42 -0.90 21.22
C ILE A 318 -7.45 -1.11 22.39
N ALA A 319 -7.94 -1.08 23.63
CA ALA A 319 -7.11 -1.33 24.81
C ALA A 319 -6.51 -2.74 24.80
N SER A 320 -7.28 -3.74 24.37
CA SER A 320 -6.82 -5.13 24.23
C SER A 320 -5.80 -5.28 23.10
N ASN A 321 -6.01 -4.59 21.97
CA ASN A 321 -5.11 -4.63 20.82
C ASN A 321 -3.75 -3.98 21.16
N THR A 322 -3.75 -2.91 21.96
CA THR A 322 -2.55 -2.15 22.35
C THR A 322 -1.87 -2.62 23.65
N GLU A 323 -2.40 -3.64 24.33
CA GLU A 323 -1.91 -4.12 25.64
C GLU A 323 -0.40 -4.45 25.64
N HIS A 324 0.08 -5.06 24.55
CA HIS A 324 1.48 -5.44 24.35
C HIS A 324 2.46 -4.24 24.30
N LEU A 325 1.97 -3.03 24.07
CA LEU A 325 2.76 -1.79 24.00
C LEU A 325 3.00 -1.12 25.37
N LYS A 326 2.58 -1.76 26.47
CA LYS A 326 2.69 -1.23 27.85
C LYS A 326 3.88 -1.80 28.65
N GLY A 327 4.61 -2.78 28.10
CA GLY A 327 5.81 -3.37 28.70
C GLY A 327 7.11 -2.61 28.40
N THR A 328 8.07 -2.59 29.32
CA THR A 328 9.32 -1.81 29.23
C THR A 328 10.50 -2.53 28.53
N ASP A 329 10.27 -3.67 27.88
CA ASP A 329 11.36 -4.42 27.23
C ASP A 329 11.78 -3.81 25.89
N ARG A 330 13.08 -3.51 25.78
CA ARG A 330 13.73 -2.74 24.69
C ARG A 330 13.82 -3.46 23.33
N ALA A 331 12.94 -4.42 23.05
CA ALA A 331 13.01 -5.27 21.85
C ALA A 331 11.63 -5.56 21.25
N SER A 332 10.91 -4.52 20.79
CA SER A 332 9.73 -4.64 19.90
C SER A 332 9.41 -3.32 19.15
N ASN A 333 10.36 -2.77 18.40
CA ASN A 333 10.06 -1.77 17.37
C ASN A 333 9.54 -2.48 16.11
N ALA A 334 8.28 -2.94 16.14
CA ALA A 334 7.59 -3.50 14.97
C ALA A 334 6.06 -3.54 15.17
N LEU A 335 5.39 -2.38 15.21
CA LEU A 335 3.97 -2.32 14.89
C LEU A 335 3.84 -2.15 13.38
N LEU A 336 3.92 -3.26 12.64
CA LEU A 336 3.60 -3.24 11.22
C LEU A 336 2.07 -3.23 11.09
N LEU A 337 1.49 -2.04 10.92
CA LEU A 337 0.09 -1.88 10.55
C LEU A 337 -0.15 -2.67 9.26
N ALA A 338 -1.12 -3.58 9.28
CA ALA A 338 -1.61 -4.25 8.08
C ALA A 338 -2.50 -3.30 7.25
N LEU A 339 -1.89 -2.19 6.81
CA LEU A 339 -2.25 -1.54 5.56
C LEU A 339 -2.32 -2.62 4.46
N PRO A 340 -3.08 -2.40 3.37
CA PRO A 340 -2.92 -3.25 2.19
C PRO A 340 -1.43 -3.33 1.86
N LEU A 341 -0.95 -4.52 1.51
CA LEU A 341 0.36 -4.73 0.90
C LEU A 341 0.34 -4.08 -0.49
N ILE A 342 0.39 -2.74 -0.49
CA ILE A 342 0.99 -1.96 -1.55
C ILE A 342 2.41 -2.51 -1.64
N GLU A 343 2.67 -3.22 -2.73
CA GLU A 343 4.02 -3.64 -3.10
C GLU A 343 4.94 -2.42 -2.97
N ALA A 344 6.03 -2.56 -2.21
CA ALA A 344 6.90 -1.43 -1.92
C ALA A 344 7.36 -0.81 -3.24
N LYS A 345 6.96 0.43 -3.49
CA LYS A 345 7.12 1.08 -4.81
C LYS A 345 8.57 1.16 -5.27
N VAL A 346 9.50 1.12 -4.31
CA VAL A 346 10.95 1.03 -4.49
C VAL A 346 11.34 -0.39 -4.96
N PRO A 347 11.74 -0.58 -6.23
CA PRO A 347 12.06 -1.90 -6.76
C PRO A 347 13.37 -2.46 -6.21
N LYS A 348 13.54 -3.78 -6.25
CA LYS A 348 14.85 -4.42 -5.98
C LYS A 348 15.65 -4.54 -7.27
N ILE A 349 16.86 -3.99 -7.30
CA ILE A 349 17.78 -4.11 -8.45
C ILE A 349 18.75 -5.28 -8.20
N PRO A 350 18.78 -6.32 -9.06
CA PRO A 350 19.72 -7.44 -8.91
C PRO A 350 21.18 -6.98 -8.89
N GLY A 351 21.95 -7.46 -7.91
CA GLY A 351 23.37 -7.10 -7.74
C GLY A 351 23.63 -5.82 -6.93
N PHE A 352 22.58 -5.12 -6.48
CA PHE A 352 22.68 -3.92 -5.66
C PHE A 352 21.93 -4.06 -4.33
N GLU A 353 22.37 -3.29 -3.33
CA GLU A 353 21.73 -3.12 -2.02
C GLU A 353 21.12 -1.71 -1.92
N LEU A 354 19.92 -1.61 -1.36
CA LEU A 354 19.26 -0.32 -1.13
C LEU A 354 20.03 0.49 -0.07
N THR A 355 20.48 1.69 -0.44
CA THR A 355 21.25 2.62 0.41
C THR A 355 20.34 3.65 1.08
N TRP A 356 19.28 4.07 0.39
CA TRP A 356 18.25 4.99 0.86
C TRP A 356 17.07 4.97 -0.13
N ALA A 357 15.86 5.25 0.36
CA ALA A 357 14.73 5.59 -0.49
C ALA A 357 13.68 6.41 0.28
N ASP A 358 12.81 7.06 -0.49
CA ASP A 358 11.52 7.58 -0.06
C ASP A 358 10.46 7.13 -1.08
N ASP A 359 9.38 6.51 -0.61
CA ASP A 359 8.20 6.11 -1.41
C ASP A 359 7.01 7.07 -1.23
N PHE A 360 7.25 8.19 -0.56
CA PHE A 360 6.32 9.29 -0.31
C PHE A 360 5.01 8.84 0.35
N MET A 361 5.11 7.84 1.23
CA MET A 361 4.05 7.42 2.12
C MET A 361 3.85 8.45 3.24
N GLY A 362 2.64 8.99 3.36
CA GLY A 362 2.30 10.00 4.36
C GLY A 362 0.86 10.48 4.25
N ARG A 363 0.42 11.33 5.19
CA ARG A 363 -0.95 11.86 5.24
C ARG A 363 -1.25 12.70 4.00
N ARG A 364 -2.38 12.47 3.34
CA ARG A 364 -2.79 13.27 2.17
C ARG A 364 -2.75 14.78 2.48
N ASN A 365 -2.16 15.55 1.56
CA ASN A 365 -1.99 16.99 1.66
C ASN A 365 -1.05 17.45 2.80
N THR A 366 -0.14 16.61 3.30
CA THR A 366 1.02 17.08 4.07
C THR A 366 2.24 17.23 3.16
N LEU A 367 3.26 17.92 3.67
CA LEU A 367 4.59 18.00 3.07
C LEU A 367 5.26 16.60 3.04
N PRO A 368 6.29 16.39 2.19
CA PRO A 368 7.17 15.23 2.28
C PRO A 368 7.87 15.15 3.64
N ASP A 369 8.40 13.96 3.98
CA ASP A 369 9.03 13.71 5.28
C ASP A 369 10.25 14.63 5.51
N PRO A 370 10.24 15.49 6.55
CA PRO A 370 11.36 16.41 6.83
C PRO A 370 12.64 15.70 7.30
N ASP A 371 12.58 14.43 7.72
CA ASP A 371 13.79 13.64 8.01
C ASP A 371 14.48 13.17 6.70
N ASN A 372 13.75 13.15 5.59
CA ASN A 372 14.27 12.85 4.25
C ASN A 372 14.57 14.11 3.43
N TRP A 373 13.75 15.16 3.53
CA TRP A 373 13.77 16.31 2.61
C TRP A 373 13.85 17.68 3.29
N ILE A 374 14.65 18.56 2.71
CA ILE A 374 14.64 20.01 2.90
C ILE A 374 13.75 20.60 1.79
N ILE A 375 12.93 21.59 2.11
CA ILE A 375 12.15 22.34 1.11
C ILE A 375 12.80 23.70 0.88
N ASP A 376 13.24 23.92 -0.35
CA ASP A 376 13.80 25.20 -0.80
C ASP A 376 12.67 26.20 -1.10
N THR A 377 12.83 27.44 -0.63
CA THR A 377 11.80 28.48 -0.74
C THR A 377 12.38 29.80 -1.25
N GLY A 378 11.51 30.64 -1.83
CA GLY A 378 11.91 31.90 -2.42
C GLY A 378 12.37 31.78 -3.88
N THR A 379 13.27 32.67 -4.29
CA THR A 379 13.80 32.80 -5.66
C THR A 379 15.31 32.57 -5.75
N SER A 380 15.93 32.12 -4.66
CA SER A 380 17.35 31.72 -4.58
C SER A 380 17.58 30.95 -3.27
N TYR A 381 18.67 30.16 -3.20
CA TYR A 381 19.23 29.77 -1.90
C TYR A 381 19.59 31.02 -1.06
N PRO A 382 19.66 30.91 0.28
CA PRO A 382 20.10 32.02 1.14
C PRO A 382 21.53 32.46 0.81
N GLY A 383 21.66 33.59 0.11
CA GLY A 383 22.94 34.12 -0.36
C GLY A 383 23.48 33.47 -1.64
N GLY A 384 22.71 32.61 -2.31
CA GLY A 384 23.03 32.04 -3.62
C GLY A 384 22.64 32.94 -4.80
N PRO A 385 22.77 32.45 -6.05
CA PRO A 385 22.44 33.22 -7.26
C PRO A 385 20.93 33.52 -7.35
N PRO A 386 20.56 34.73 -7.83
CA PRO A 386 19.16 35.12 -8.00
C PRO A 386 18.47 34.32 -9.11
N ALA A 387 17.14 34.19 -9.01
CA ALA A 387 16.32 33.38 -9.93
C ALA A 387 16.89 31.96 -10.12
N TRP A 388 17.32 31.37 -9.01
CA TRP A 388 17.99 30.06 -8.89
C TRP A 388 19.20 29.83 -9.83
N GLY A 389 19.76 30.90 -10.40
CA GLY A 389 20.84 30.83 -11.41
C GLY A 389 20.36 30.58 -12.84
N THR A 390 19.08 30.23 -13.04
CA THR A 390 18.51 29.75 -14.32
C THR A 390 17.63 30.79 -15.04
N TRP A 391 17.30 31.90 -14.36
CA TRP A 391 16.29 32.90 -14.76
C TRP A 391 14.84 32.40 -14.75
N GLU A 392 14.56 31.34 -13.99
CA GLU A 392 13.19 30.88 -13.72
C GLU A 392 12.37 31.91 -12.91
N LEU A 393 11.04 31.91 -13.09
CA LEU A 393 10.16 33.02 -12.71
C LEU A 393 9.26 32.75 -11.50
N GLN A 394 9.20 31.52 -10.99
CA GLN A 394 8.36 31.16 -9.86
C GLN A 394 9.03 31.44 -8.51
N THR A 395 8.21 31.73 -7.51
CA THR A 395 8.63 31.64 -6.10
C THR A 395 8.40 30.20 -5.63
N TYR A 396 9.45 29.49 -5.21
CA TYR A 396 9.28 28.19 -4.56
C TYR A 396 8.71 28.38 -3.15
N THR A 397 7.83 27.46 -2.74
CA THR A 397 7.19 27.50 -1.42
C THR A 397 7.11 26.12 -0.78
N ASP A 398 6.99 26.12 0.54
CA ASP A 398 6.59 25.02 1.43
C ASP A 398 5.06 24.89 1.55
N SER A 399 4.29 25.45 0.62
CA SER A 399 2.85 25.32 0.64
C SER A 399 2.42 23.94 0.15
N VAL A 400 1.50 23.29 0.89
CA VAL A 400 0.82 22.05 0.47
C VAL A 400 0.03 22.17 -0.84
N LYS A 401 -0.15 23.39 -1.35
CA LYS A 401 -0.65 23.66 -2.70
C LYS A 401 0.38 23.35 -3.78
N ASN A 402 1.66 23.63 -3.50
CA ASN A 402 2.79 23.51 -4.41
C ASN A 402 3.62 22.24 -4.21
N VAL A 403 3.70 21.68 -2.99
CA VAL A 403 4.32 20.36 -2.74
C VAL A 403 3.55 19.60 -1.67
N ARG A 404 3.17 18.35 -1.95
CA ARG A 404 2.49 17.49 -0.96
C ARG A 404 2.63 16.01 -1.30
N VAL A 405 2.46 15.14 -0.32
CA VAL A 405 2.15 13.73 -0.57
C VAL A 405 0.64 13.54 -0.77
N ASN A 406 0.24 12.63 -1.67
CA ASN A 406 -1.16 12.48 -2.07
C ASN A 406 -1.98 11.51 -1.19
N GLY A 407 -1.35 10.86 -0.21
CA GLY A 407 -1.97 9.85 0.66
C GLY A 407 -1.98 8.42 0.11
N LYS A 408 -1.27 8.16 -1.00
CA LYS A 408 -1.23 6.87 -1.72
C LYS A 408 0.19 6.48 -2.20
N GLY A 409 1.23 6.91 -1.46
CA GLY A 409 2.64 6.66 -1.80
C GLY A 409 3.06 7.41 -3.06
N ASN A 410 3.00 8.74 -3.03
CA ASN A 410 3.37 9.59 -4.16
C ASN A 410 3.47 11.07 -3.75
N LEU A 411 4.55 11.72 -4.15
CA LEU A 411 4.77 13.16 -4.08
C LEU A 411 4.12 13.85 -5.27
N GLN A 412 3.52 15.02 -5.04
CA GLN A 412 3.01 15.94 -6.04
C GLN A 412 3.65 17.30 -5.87
N ILE A 413 4.41 17.76 -6.88
CA ILE A 413 4.82 19.16 -7.02
C ILE A 413 3.88 19.80 -8.05
N THR A 414 3.19 20.89 -7.71
CA THR A 414 2.23 21.58 -8.59
C THR A 414 2.67 23.02 -8.86
N ALA A 415 2.76 23.42 -10.13
CA ALA A 415 3.02 24.80 -10.52
C ALA A 415 1.70 25.58 -10.58
N ILE A 416 1.62 26.71 -9.89
CA ILE A 416 0.39 27.51 -9.74
C ILE A 416 0.64 28.93 -10.21
N LYS A 417 -0.08 29.34 -11.26
CA LYS A 417 -0.21 30.74 -11.66
C LYS A 417 -1.21 31.44 -10.74
N ASN A 418 -0.79 32.51 -10.10
CA ASN A 418 -1.64 33.35 -9.26
C ASN A 418 -2.48 34.33 -10.11
N LEU A 419 -3.43 35.02 -9.48
CA LEU A 419 -4.34 35.94 -10.17
C LEU A 419 -3.65 37.16 -10.80
N THR A 420 -2.43 37.51 -10.36
CA THR A 420 -1.62 38.59 -10.93
C THR A 420 -0.61 38.10 -11.97
N GLY A 421 -0.68 36.82 -12.36
CA GLY A 421 0.13 36.21 -13.43
C GLY A 421 1.49 35.67 -13.01
N GLY A 422 1.91 35.89 -11.76
CA GLY A 422 3.13 35.30 -11.19
C GLY A 422 2.95 33.81 -10.87
N TRP A 423 4.05 33.07 -10.74
CA TRP A 423 4.04 31.64 -10.50
C TRP A 423 4.54 31.26 -9.11
N THR A 424 3.99 30.20 -8.54
CA THR A 424 4.61 29.45 -7.43
C THR A 424 4.78 27.99 -7.82
N SER A 425 5.77 27.33 -7.23
CA SER A 425 6.00 25.88 -7.37
C SER A 425 6.71 25.37 -6.12
N SER A 426 7.40 24.24 -6.18
CA SER A 426 8.33 23.82 -5.12
C SER A 426 9.59 23.14 -5.66
N ARG A 427 10.59 23.07 -4.78
CA ARG A 427 11.91 22.45 -4.94
C ARG A 427 12.24 21.80 -3.61
N ILE A 428 12.66 20.54 -3.64
CA ILE A 428 13.08 19.78 -2.47
C ILE A 428 14.43 19.12 -2.72
N GLU A 429 15.24 19.01 -1.68
CA GLU A 429 16.56 18.37 -1.72
C GLU A 429 16.74 17.43 -0.52
N THR A 430 17.48 16.33 -0.70
CA THR A 430 17.63 15.33 0.37
C THR A 430 18.42 15.88 1.56
N GLN A 431 17.98 15.57 2.79
CA GLN A 431 18.75 15.83 4.01
C GLN A 431 20.14 15.20 3.92
N ARG A 432 20.22 13.97 3.40
CA ARG A 432 21.47 13.27 3.08
C ARG A 432 22.22 13.93 1.93
N THR A 433 23.53 14.02 2.09
CA THR A 433 24.51 14.54 1.10
C THR A 433 25.64 13.54 0.81
N ASP A 434 25.52 12.30 1.29
CA ASP A 434 26.59 11.30 1.32
C ASP A 434 26.49 10.26 0.19
N PHE A 435 25.66 10.49 -0.83
CA PHE A 435 25.47 9.54 -1.94
C PHE A 435 26.68 9.55 -2.86
N VAL A 436 27.44 8.44 -2.87
CA VAL A 436 28.63 8.27 -3.72
C VAL A 436 28.87 6.80 -4.05
N ALA A 437 29.27 6.50 -5.28
CA ALA A 437 29.80 5.18 -5.63
C ALA A 437 31.18 4.98 -4.97
N LYS A 438 31.36 3.84 -4.28
CA LYS A 438 32.67 3.46 -3.74
C LYS A 438 33.64 3.10 -4.87
N PRO A 439 34.96 3.33 -4.72
CA PRO A 439 35.96 2.85 -5.68
C PRO A 439 35.83 1.33 -5.91
N GLY A 440 35.81 0.90 -7.17
CA GLY A 440 35.61 -0.51 -7.54
C GLY A 440 34.17 -1.02 -7.44
N GLY A 441 33.19 -0.16 -7.15
CA GLY A 441 31.77 -0.49 -7.06
C GLY A 441 30.91 0.35 -7.99
N LYS A 442 29.58 0.19 -7.88
CA LYS A 442 28.61 1.02 -8.61
C LYS A 442 27.55 1.61 -7.70
N MET A 443 26.99 2.74 -8.10
CA MET A 443 25.80 3.34 -7.50
C MET A 443 24.72 3.53 -8.57
N ILE A 444 23.46 3.31 -8.23
CA ILE A 444 22.31 3.70 -9.05
C ILE A 444 21.48 4.71 -8.26
N ILE A 445 21.10 5.82 -8.89
CA ILE A 445 20.08 6.76 -8.37
C ILE A 445 18.90 6.72 -9.35
N GLN A 446 17.70 6.44 -8.85
CA GLN A 446 16.53 6.10 -9.67
C GLN A 446 15.24 6.66 -9.07
N ALA A 447 14.29 7.07 -9.92
CA ALA A 447 12.95 7.45 -9.52
C ALA A 447 11.89 7.04 -10.56
N SER A 448 10.68 6.70 -10.12
CA SER A 448 9.49 6.61 -11.00
C SER A 448 8.76 7.94 -10.97
N LEU A 449 8.70 8.60 -12.13
CA LEU A 449 8.33 10.01 -12.28
C LEU A 449 7.33 10.19 -13.42
N LYS A 450 6.38 11.10 -13.25
CA LYS A 450 5.44 11.54 -14.29
C LYS A 450 5.42 13.06 -14.36
N THR A 451 5.90 13.59 -15.48
CA THR A 451 5.79 15.02 -15.80
C THR A 451 4.35 15.34 -16.25
N PRO A 452 3.85 16.58 -16.04
CA PRO A 452 2.46 16.89 -16.38
C PRO A 452 2.21 16.85 -17.89
N ASP A 453 0.99 16.50 -18.32
CA ASP A 453 0.50 16.77 -19.67
C ASP A 453 -0.52 17.91 -19.65
N MET A 454 -0.10 19.08 -20.14
CA MET A 454 -0.95 20.26 -20.27
C MET A 454 -1.54 20.44 -21.68
N ARG A 455 -1.53 19.38 -22.51
CA ARG A 455 -2.19 19.32 -23.84
C ARG A 455 -1.83 20.51 -24.76
N GLY A 456 -0.54 20.83 -24.82
CA GLY A 456 -0.01 21.96 -25.61
C GLY A 456 0.11 23.30 -24.86
N HIS A 457 -0.41 23.41 -23.64
CA HIS A 457 -0.31 24.61 -22.80
C HIS A 457 0.88 24.56 -21.81
N GLY A 458 1.94 23.81 -22.16
CA GLY A 458 3.08 23.47 -21.31
C GLY A 458 4.31 24.37 -21.40
N TYR A 459 4.32 25.38 -22.29
CA TYR A 459 5.51 26.24 -22.47
C TYR A 459 5.96 26.89 -21.17
N GLY A 460 7.24 26.72 -20.83
CA GLY A 460 7.86 27.18 -19.60
C GLY A 460 7.83 26.19 -18.43
N TYR A 461 7.06 25.10 -18.45
CA TYR A 461 7.21 24.07 -17.42
C TYR A 461 8.58 23.40 -17.53
N TRP A 462 9.25 23.20 -16.39
CA TRP A 462 10.57 22.56 -16.29
C TRP A 462 10.66 21.66 -15.04
N PRO A 463 10.02 20.47 -15.03
CA PRO A 463 10.27 19.46 -14.02
C PRO A 463 11.67 18.83 -14.19
N ALA A 464 12.34 18.59 -13.05
CA ALA A 464 13.67 17.99 -13.02
C ALA A 464 13.83 16.99 -11.86
N PHE A 465 14.75 16.04 -12.04
CA PHE A 465 15.25 15.07 -11.09
C PHE A 465 16.75 14.90 -11.32
N TRP A 466 17.55 15.27 -10.33
CA TRP A 466 18.98 15.54 -10.53
C TRP A 466 19.75 15.45 -9.22
N THR A 467 21.08 15.55 -9.31
CA THR A 467 21.97 15.56 -8.16
C THR A 467 22.98 16.68 -8.23
N LEU A 468 23.38 17.18 -7.07
CA LEU A 468 24.38 18.24 -6.94
C LEU A 468 25.41 17.86 -5.89
N GLY A 469 26.68 18.14 -6.18
CA GLY A 469 27.79 17.78 -5.31
C GLY A 469 27.65 18.41 -3.92
N SER A 470 27.92 17.62 -2.88
CA SER A 470 27.64 17.94 -1.48
C SER A 470 28.26 19.25 -0.98
N GLU A 471 29.39 19.64 -1.57
CA GLU A 471 30.12 20.88 -1.24
C GLU A 471 29.40 22.15 -1.73
N TYR A 472 28.27 22.04 -2.45
CA TYR A 472 27.45 23.19 -2.86
C TYR A 472 26.58 23.72 -1.72
N ARG A 473 26.03 22.83 -0.86
CA ARG A 473 25.16 23.21 0.25
C ARG A 473 25.92 24.09 1.25
N GLY A 474 25.47 25.32 1.40
CA GLY A 474 26.14 26.35 2.24
C GLY A 474 27.26 27.12 1.54
N ASN A 475 27.60 26.79 0.28
CA ASN A 475 28.51 27.57 -0.57
C ASN A 475 27.71 28.37 -1.61
N TYR A 476 26.91 27.68 -2.41
CA TYR A 476 26.04 28.22 -3.48
C TYR A 476 26.73 28.98 -4.62
N TRP A 477 28.07 29.03 -4.69
CA TRP A 477 28.84 29.76 -5.73
C TRP A 477 29.93 28.92 -6.41
N ASN A 478 29.95 27.60 -6.17
CA ASN A 478 30.94 26.66 -6.70
C ASN A 478 30.39 25.71 -7.79
N TRP A 479 29.23 26.01 -8.36
CA TRP A 479 28.76 25.41 -9.61
C TRP A 479 29.52 26.00 -10.82
N PRO A 480 29.87 25.24 -11.87
CA PRO A 480 29.63 23.80 -12.07
C PRO A 480 30.76 22.92 -11.52
N TYR A 481 31.85 23.52 -11.02
CA TYR A 481 33.04 22.82 -10.51
C TYR A 481 32.71 21.69 -9.51
N VAL A 482 31.69 21.90 -8.67
CA VAL A 482 31.23 20.95 -7.65
C VAL A 482 30.65 19.64 -8.22
N GLY A 483 30.26 19.64 -9.50
CA GLY A 483 29.61 18.52 -10.19
C GLY A 483 28.10 18.49 -10.00
N GLU A 484 27.39 18.34 -11.11
CA GLU A 484 25.93 18.23 -11.17
C GLU A 484 25.54 17.19 -12.23
N ILE A 485 24.56 16.33 -11.90
CA ILE A 485 24.11 15.23 -12.76
C ILE A 485 22.59 15.29 -12.88
N ASP A 486 22.12 15.73 -14.04
CA ASP A 486 20.70 15.76 -14.37
C ASP A 486 20.27 14.40 -14.87
N ILE A 487 19.46 13.69 -14.07
CA ILE A 487 19.04 12.31 -14.37
C ILE A 487 17.83 12.32 -15.31
N MET A 488 16.92 13.26 -15.08
CA MET A 488 15.76 13.57 -15.91
C MET A 488 15.50 15.07 -15.84
N GLU A 489 15.59 15.74 -16.98
CA GLU A 489 14.92 17.02 -17.20
C GLU A 489 13.92 16.92 -18.34
N ASN A 490 12.84 17.69 -18.22
CA ASN A 490 11.92 17.93 -19.31
C ASN A 490 11.59 19.41 -19.36
N VAL A 491 11.53 20.00 -20.55
CA VAL A 491 11.15 21.41 -20.73
C VAL A 491 9.98 21.55 -21.70
N ASN A 492 9.15 22.56 -21.46
CA ASN A 492 7.95 22.88 -22.24
C ASN A 492 6.88 21.76 -22.32
N LEU A 493 7.03 20.67 -21.56
CA LEU A 493 6.25 19.43 -21.66
C LEU A 493 6.34 18.82 -23.07
N GLY A 494 7.54 18.93 -23.67
CA GLY A 494 7.89 18.21 -24.89
C GLY A 494 8.00 16.70 -24.67
N ASP A 495 8.00 15.92 -25.75
CA ASP A 495 8.05 14.46 -25.69
C ASP A 495 9.49 13.91 -25.64
N LEU A 496 10.31 14.51 -24.77
CA LEU A 496 11.72 14.19 -24.60
C LEU A 496 12.09 14.23 -23.12
N THR A 497 13.00 13.34 -22.72
CA THR A 497 13.78 13.47 -21.49
C THR A 497 15.21 13.85 -21.86
N TRP A 498 15.83 14.71 -21.05
CA TRP A 498 17.23 15.08 -21.13
C TRP A 498 17.98 14.50 -19.93
N GLY A 499 19.24 14.11 -20.15
CA GLY A 499 20.17 13.71 -19.12
C GLY A 499 21.52 14.36 -19.40
N VAL A 500 22.07 15.05 -18.41
CA VAL A 500 23.18 15.99 -18.60
C VAL A 500 24.20 15.85 -17.46
N LEU A 501 25.47 16.09 -17.78
CA LEU A 501 26.54 16.25 -16.81
C LEU A 501 27.09 17.68 -16.88
N HIS A 502 27.07 18.38 -15.75
CA HIS A 502 27.68 19.70 -15.59
C HIS A 502 28.93 19.59 -14.70
N CYS A 503 30.03 20.24 -15.12
CA CYS A 503 31.34 20.13 -14.48
C CYS A 503 32.30 21.28 -14.82
N ASP A 504 33.45 21.31 -14.11
CA ASP A 504 34.60 22.16 -14.42
C ASP A 504 34.34 23.67 -14.27
N VAL A 505 34.10 24.41 -15.36
CA VAL A 505 34.00 25.88 -15.36
C VAL A 505 32.94 26.39 -16.35
N ASN A 506 32.16 27.40 -15.93
CA ASN A 506 31.21 28.10 -16.78
C ASN A 506 31.74 29.51 -17.17
N PRO A 507 31.76 29.89 -18.46
CA PRO A 507 31.40 29.11 -19.65
C PRO A 507 32.55 28.24 -20.19
N GLY A 508 32.19 27.20 -20.94
CA GLY A 508 33.13 26.28 -21.58
C GLY A 508 33.57 25.13 -20.68
N GLY A 509 34.87 25.02 -20.42
CA GLY A 509 35.45 23.89 -19.68
C GLY A 509 35.27 22.54 -20.39
N PHE A 510 35.59 21.45 -19.68
CA PHE A 510 35.39 20.09 -20.20
C PHE A 510 33.91 19.72 -20.45
N CYS A 511 32.97 20.34 -19.72
CA CYS A 511 31.53 20.07 -19.88
C CYS A 511 30.79 21.01 -20.84
N ASN A 512 31.47 21.87 -21.62
CA ASN A 512 30.83 22.76 -22.61
C ASN A 512 29.72 23.67 -22.02
N GLU A 513 30.02 24.23 -20.86
CA GLU A 513 29.10 25.02 -20.05
C GLU A 513 28.61 26.30 -20.74
N SER A 514 27.35 26.71 -20.61
CA SER A 514 26.31 26.14 -19.73
C SER A 514 25.43 25.06 -20.39
N ASN A 515 25.90 24.34 -21.41
CA ASN A 515 25.10 23.28 -22.06
C ASN A 515 25.25 21.90 -21.41
N GLY A 516 26.36 21.66 -20.70
CA GLY A 516 26.71 20.35 -20.17
C GLY A 516 27.07 19.31 -21.24
N LEU A 517 27.50 18.14 -20.79
CA LEU A 517 27.61 16.94 -21.63
C LEU A 517 26.29 16.18 -21.59
N GLY A 518 25.34 16.60 -22.41
CA GLY A 518 23.97 16.07 -22.41
C GLY A 518 23.56 15.30 -23.67
N ASN A 519 22.54 14.47 -23.53
CA ASN A 519 21.77 13.91 -24.64
C ASN A 519 20.27 13.84 -24.28
N SER A 520 19.40 13.59 -25.26
CA SER A 520 17.98 13.37 -25.03
C SER A 520 17.39 12.21 -25.85
N THR A 521 16.24 11.71 -25.38
CA THR A 521 15.48 10.66 -26.04
C THR A 521 13.98 10.83 -25.78
N THR A 522 13.15 10.25 -26.65
CA THR A 522 11.75 9.95 -26.32
C THR A 522 11.68 8.85 -25.27
N CYS A 523 10.66 8.85 -24.42
CA CYS A 523 10.45 7.77 -23.46
C CYS A 523 9.96 6.48 -24.16
N PRO A 524 10.36 5.28 -23.71
CA PRO A 524 9.88 4.02 -24.26
C PRO A 524 8.38 3.79 -24.01
N ASN A 525 7.71 3.13 -24.95
CA ASN A 525 6.32 2.66 -24.88
C ASN A 525 5.21 3.74 -24.80
N SER A 526 5.46 4.89 -24.17
CA SER A 526 4.54 6.02 -24.04
C SER A 526 5.27 7.37 -24.05
N ARG A 527 4.51 8.44 -24.23
CA ARG A 527 5.03 9.82 -24.23
C ARG A 527 5.55 10.19 -22.84
N CYS A 528 6.67 10.92 -22.74
CA CYS A 528 7.20 11.32 -21.42
C CYS A 528 6.19 12.14 -20.59
N PRO A 529 5.46 13.14 -21.16
CA PRO A 529 4.42 13.86 -20.45
C PRO A 529 3.16 13.01 -20.22
N GLY A 530 2.66 13.02 -18.98
CA GLY A 530 1.40 12.40 -18.59
C GLY A 530 1.48 10.91 -18.23
N ASN A 531 2.63 10.25 -18.40
CA ASN A 531 2.85 8.84 -18.06
C ASN A 531 3.97 8.69 -17.03
N PHE A 532 3.93 7.63 -16.22
CA PHE A 532 5.03 7.29 -15.33
C PHE A 532 6.12 6.57 -16.11
N HIS A 533 7.35 7.02 -15.94
CA HIS A 533 8.57 6.40 -16.48
C HIS A 533 9.62 6.30 -15.37
N THR A 534 10.49 5.30 -15.45
CA THR A 534 11.60 5.11 -14.51
C THR A 534 12.86 5.73 -15.07
N TYR A 535 13.37 6.77 -14.42
CA TYR A 535 14.59 7.47 -14.82
C TYR A 535 15.72 7.11 -13.86
N SER A 536 16.92 6.82 -14.38
CA SER A 536 18.07 6.49 -13.53
C SER A 536 19.42 6.85 -14.14
N ILE A 537 20.39 7.03 -13.25
CA ILE A 537 21.81 7.14 -13.53
C ILE A 537 22.53 5.94 -12.89
N GLU A 538 23.36 5.23 -13.64
CA GLU A 538 24.39 4.33 -13.09
C GLU A 538 25.72 5.09 -13.06
N VAL A 539 26.32 5.15 -11.87
CA VAL A 539 27.70 5.60 -11.65
C VAL A 539 28.57 4.36 -11.49
N ASP A 540 29.32 4.01 -12.53
CA ASP A 540 30.19 2.84 -12.57
C ASP A 540 31.64 3.22 -12.28
N ARG A 541 32.10 2.83 -11.09
CA ARG A 541 33.49 2.97 -10.64
C ARG A 541 34.23 1.64 -10.58
N SER A 542 33.66 0.61 -11.24
CA SER A 542 34.22 -0.73 -11.37
C SER A 542 34.82 -1.00 -12.77
N SER A 543 34.44 -0.19 -13.76
CA SER A 543 35.04 -0.17 -15.10
C SER A 543 36.31 0.66 -15.18
N ASP A 544 37.12 0.41 -16.22
CA ASP A 544 38.25 1.26 -16.63
C ASP A 544 38.10 1.56 -18.14
N PRO A 545 37.80 2.80 -18.56
CA PRO A 545 37.55 3.97 -17.71
C PRO A 545 36.30 3.84 -16.82
N GLU A 546 36.21 4.64 -15.75
CA GLU A 546 34.95 4.83 -15.00
C GLU A 546 33.91 5.55 -15.88
N GLU A 547 32.61 5.28 -15.66
CA GLU A 547 31.54 5.75 -16.55
C GLU A 547 30.25 6.16 -15.82
N LEU A 548 29.54 7.13 -16.42
CA LEU A 548 28.17 7.53 -16.08
C LEU A 548 27.25 7.10 -17.22
N ARG A 549 26.10 6.47 -16.90
CA ARG A 549 25.10 6.02 -17.89
C ARG A 549 23.68 6.39 -17.48
N TRP A 550 22.94 7.07 -18.35
CA TRP A 550 21.55 7.46 -18.13
C TRP A 550 20.60 6.49 -18.82
N TYR A 551 19.52 6.16 -18.11
CA TYR A 551 18.48 5.24 -18.56
C TYR A 551 17.10 5.86 -18.38
N VAL A 552 16.20 5.54 -19.31
CA VAL A 552 14.75 5.70 -19.14
C VAL A 552 14.10 4.34 -19.42
N ASP A 553 13.27 3.86 -18.49
CA ASP A 553 12.68 2.51 -18.46
C ASP A 553 13.70 1.38 -18.69
N GLY A 554 14.92 1.54 -18.15
CA GLY A 554 16.03 0.60 -18.31
C GLY A 554 16.71 0.63 -19.69
N VAL A 555 16.28 1.50 -20.61
CA VAL A 555 16.93 1.72 -21.90
C VAL A 555 17.98 2.83 -21.75
N GLN A 556 19.26 2.49 -21.97
CA GLN A 556 20.34 3.46 -21.96
C GLN A 556 20.23 4.42 -23.15
N TYR A 557 20.34 5.73 -22.92
CA TYR A 557 20.30 6.74 -23.98
C TYR A 557 21.46 7.74 -23.94
N HIS A 558 22.19 7.83 -22.83
CA HIS A 558 23.36 8.70 -22.70
C HIS A 558 24.49 8.03 -21.92
N GLN A 559 25.73 8.45 -22.19
CA GLN A 559 26.93 7.95 -21.53
C GLN A 559 28.06 9.00 -21.56
N VAL A 560 28.67 9.23 -20.40
CA VAL A 560 29.91 10.02 -20.27
C VAL A 560 30.95 9.14 -19.59
N ASN A 561 32.19 9.14 -20.10
CA ASN A 561 33.29 8.34 -19.54
C ASN A 561 34.41 9.26 -19.04
N ALA A 562 35.21 8.74 -18.11
CA ALA A 562 36.28 9.51 -17.46
C ALA A 562 37.29 10.14 -18.45
N THR A 563 37.51 9.52 -19.62
CA THR A 563 38.49 10.01 -20.61
C THR A 563 38.05 11.27 -21.36
N GLN A 564 36.79 11.70 -21.20
CA GLN A 564 36.29 12.96 -21.79
C GLN A 564 36.78 14.20 -21.02
N MET A 565 37.37 14.02 -19.83
CA MET A 565 37.90 15.12 -19.01
C MET A 565 39.19 14.73 -18.29
N SER A 566 39.81 15.69 -17.60
CA SER A 566 40.99 15.37 -16.75
C SER A 566 40.58 14.61 -15.48
N ASP A 567 41.46 13.71 -15.00
CA ASP A 567 41.28 12.94 -13.75
C ASP A 567 40.84 13.81 -12.56
N LYS A 568 41.34 15.05 -12.48
CA LYS A 568 40.99 16.01 -11.42
C LYS A 568 39.51 16.43 -11.50
N VAL A 569 39.02 16.72 -12.71
CA VAL A 569 37.62 17.13 -12.93
C VAL A 569 36.72 15.93 -12.68
N TRP A 570 37.04 14.77 -13.24
CA TRP A 570 36.28 13.54 -13.01
C TRP A 570 36.21 13.18 -11.50
N ALA A 571 37.33 13.25 -10.78
CA ALA A 571 37.36 12.98 -9.35
C ALA A 571 36.55 14.01 -8.54
N GLN A 572 36.56 15.29 -8.91
CA GLN A 572 35.74 16.30 -8.24
C GLN A 572 34.23 16.09 -8.51
N THR A 573 33.85 15.72 -9.73
CA THR A 573 32.45 15.57 -10.14
C THR A 573 31.85 14.22 -9.69
N VAL A 574 32.60 13.11 -9.79
CA VAL A 574 32.09 11.74 -9.66
C VAL A 574 32.56 11.02 -8.40
N HIS A 575 33.73 11.36 -7.85
CA HIS A 575 34.24 10.70 -6.62
C HIS A 575 33.82 11.41 -5.33
N LYS A 576 33.21 12.59 -5.44
CA LYS A 576 32.64 13.34 -4.33
C LYS A 576 31.19 12.90 -4.06
N PRO A 577 30.71 13.02 -2.80
CA PRO A 577 29.31 12.79 -2.49
C PRO A 577 28.36 13.83 -3.09
N HIS A 578 27.11 13.40 -3.32
CA HIS A 578 26.02 14.21 -3.86
C HIS A 578 24.79 14.17 -2.94
N PHE A 579 23.91 15.16 -3.09
CA PHE A 579 22.52 15.11 -2.65
C PHE A 579 21.58 15.09 -3.87
N VAL A 580 20.36 14.60 -3.67
CA VAL A 580 19.34 14.46 -4.73
C VAL A 580 18.33 15.59 -4.63
N LEU A 581 17.84 16.07 -5.78
CA LEU A 581 16.84 17.14 -5.87
C LEU A 581 15.65 16.74 -6.75
N LEU A 582 14.49 17.29 -6.40
CA LEU A 582 13.27 17.28 -7.22
C LEU A 582 12.67 18.69 -7.23
N ASN A 583 12.39 19.24 -8.41
CA ASN A 583 11.71 20.53 -8.55
C ASN A 583 10.86 20.60 -9.82
N MET A 584 10.07 21.67 -9.91
CA MET A 584 9.45 22.08 -11.16
C MET A 584 9.56 23.59 -11.32
N ALA A 585 10.57 24.02 -12.07
CA ALA A 585 10.77 25.42 -12.45
C ALA A 585 9.73 25.89 -13.49
N MET A 586 9.59 27.21 -13.61
CA MET A 586 8.71 27.88 -14.57
C MET A 586 9.46 28.98 -15.34
N GLY A 587 9.74 28.74 -16.62
CA GLY A 587 10.52 29.60 -17.50
C GLY A 587 12.02 29.41 -17.27
N GLY A 588 12.81 30.41 -17.69
CA GLY A 588 14.27 30.36 -17.57
C GLY A 588 14.96 29.90 -18.85
N GLY A 589 16.29 29.84 -18.79
CA GLY A 589 17.16 29.69 -19.96
C GLY A 589 16.87 28.45 -20.81
N PHE A 590 16.63 27.30 -20.19
CA PHE A 590 16.47 26.04 -20.91
C PHE A 590 15.10 25.92 -21.62
N PRO A 591 13.94 26.15 -20.97
CA PRO A 591 12.66 26.25 -21.67
C PRO A 591 12.64 27.29 -22.80
N ASP A 592 13.24 28.46 -22.58
CA ASP A 592 13.34 29.53 -23.58
C ASP A 592 14.20 29.12 -24.78
N GLY A 593 15.34 28.48 -24.53
CA GLY A 593 16.27 28.01 -25.56
C GLY A 593 15.66 26.95 -26.47
N VAL A 594 14.95 25.98 -25.89
CA VAL A 594 14.26 24.92 -26.65
C VAL A 594 13.02 25.45 -27.38
N ALA A 595 12.31 26.42 -26.81
CA ALA A 595 11.16 27.04 -27.47
C ALA A 595 11.57 28.02 -28.59
N GLY A 596 12.75 28.64 -28.49
CA GLY A 596 13.18 29.75 -29.36
C GLY A 596 12.50 31.09 -29.06
N PHE A 597 11.75 31.19 -27.96
CA PHE A 597 11.05 32.40 -27.51
C PHE A 597 10.85 32.37 -25.98
N LYS A 598 10.46 33.51 -25.39
CA LYS A 598 10.29 33.63 -23.94
C LYS A 598 9.08 32.87 -23.39
N THR A 599 9.31 32.11 -22.33
CA THR A 599 8.36 31.26 -21.63
C THR A 599 8.39 31.52 -20.10
N PRO A 600 7.34 31.17 -19.34
CA PRO A 600 6.00 30.79 -19.78
C PRO A 600 5.27 31.91 -20.53
N THR A 601 4.29 31.53 -21.35
CA THR A 601 3.47 32.47 -22.12
C THR A 601 2.17 32.83 -21.39
N ASN A 602 1.42 33.80 -21.90
CA ASN A 602 0.06 34.05 -21.40
C ASN A 602 -0.87 32.83 -21.55
N ALA A 603 -0.65 31.99 -22.56
CA ALA A 603 -1.41 30.76 -22.82
C ALA A 603 -0.93 29.54 -22.02
N THR A 604 0.17 29.66 -21.24
CA THR A 604 0.63 28.59 -20.35
C THR A 604 -0.35 28.38 -19.21
N ALA A 605 -0.87 27.16 -19.10
CA ALA A 605 -1.92 26.80 -18.17
C ALA A 605 -1.38 26.50 -16.76
N SER A 606 -2.12 26.91 -15.73
CA SER A 606 -1.81 26.64 -14.31
C SER A 606 -2.20 25.21 -13.91
N GLY A 607 -1.58 24.67 -12.86
CA GLY A 607 -2.01 23.43 -12.21
C GLY A 607 -1.35 22.15 -12.72
N GLY A 608 -0.39 22.24 -13.65
CA GLY A 608 0.44 21.11 -14.03
C GLY A 608 1.14 20.56 -12.79
N THR A 609 1.00 19.25 -12.60
CA THR A 609 1.51 18.53 -11.43
C THR A 609 2.52 17.48 -11.90
N TYR A 610 3.73 17.61 -11.38
CA TYR A 610 4.83 16.65 -11.49
C TYR A 610 4.71 15.67 -10.32
N GLU A 611 4.65 14.37 -10.61
CA GLU A 611 4.37 13.33 -9.64
C GLU A 611 5.54 12.34 -9.53
N ALA A 612 5.96 11.99 -8.31
CA ALA A 612 7.02 11.01 -8.04
C ALA A 612 6.50 9.88 -7.15
N GLU A 613 6.63 8.64 -7.60
CA GLU A 613 6.19 7.46 -6.83
C GLU A 613 7.22 6.97 -5.81
N TYR A 614 8.51 7.13 -6.14
CA TYR A 614 9.61 6.92 -5.22
C TYR A 614 10.87 7.64 -5.75
N VAL A 615 11.81 7.88 -4.86
CA VAL A 615 13.23 8.13 -5.18
C VAL A 615 14.07 7.14 -4.40
N ALA A 616 15.07 6.53 -5.02
CA ALA A 616 15.88 5.50 -4.40
C ALA A 616 17.35 5.56 -4.86
N VAL A 617 18.24 5.24 -3.93
CA VAL A 617 19.69 5.14 -4.12
C VAL A 617 20.14 3.73 -3.76
N TYR A 618 20.89 3.08 -4.64
CA TYR A 618 21.40 1.73 -4.47
C TYR A 618 22.91 1.69 -4.67
N ASN A 619 23.61 0.80 -3.97
CA ASN A 619 25.05 0.58 -4.15
C ASN A 619 25.35 -0.92 -4.28
N THR A 620 26.40 -1.27 -5.01
CA THR A 620 26.91 -2.66 -5.01
C THR A 620 27.37 -3.07 -3.60
N PRO A 621 27.15 -4.33 -3.18
CA PRO A 621 27.61 -4.84 -1.89
C PRO A 621 29.11 -4.58 -1.65
N SER A 622 29.46 -4.28 -0.40
CA SER A 622 30.86 -4.04 -0.02
C SER A 622 31.63 -5.36 0.03
N TYR A 623 32.37 -5.70 -1.02
CA TYR A 623 33.28 -6.86 -1.03
C TYR A 623 34.42 -6.67 -0.02
N ASN A 624 34.21 -7.11 1.22
CA ASN A 624 35.29 -7.41 2.15
C ASN A 624 36.13 -8.55 1.55
N ARG A 625 37.26 -8.22 0.93
CA ARG A 625 38.32 -9.19 0.63
C ARG A 625 38.89 -9.72 1.95
N LEU A 626 38.26 -10.74 2.52
CA LEU A 626 38.92 -11.62 3.46
C LEU A 626 40.08 -12.28 2.69
N ASN A 627 41.30 -11.84 3.00
CA ASN A 627 42.53 -12.49 2.52
C ASN A 627 42.59 -13.89 3.14
N VAL A 628 41.97 -14.87 2.47
CA VAL A 628 42.17 -16.29 2.76
C VAL A 628 43.54 -16.66 2.22
N THR A 629 44.58 -16.36 3.00
CA THR A 629 45.93 -16.85 2.76
C THR A 629 45.91 -18.36 3.01
N VAL A 630 45.70 -19.14 1.94
CA VAL A 630 45.83 -20.60 1.99
C VAL A 630 47.30 -20.93 2.22
N GLY A 631 47.67 -21.11 3.48
CA GLY A 631 49.00 -21.55 3.86
C GLY A 631 49.24 -22.97 3.35
N VAL A 632 50.10 -23.10 2.34
CA VAL A 632 50.58 -24.41 1.87
C VAL A 632 51.51 -24.99 2.94
N GLY A 633 50.92 -25.73 3.88
CA GLY A 633 51.66 -26.48 4.89
C GLY A 633 52.35 -27.69 4.27
N SER A 634 53.66 -27.63 4.11
CA SER A 634 54.49 -28.78 3.78
C SER A 634 54.85 -29.57 5.03
N LYS A 635 54.42 -30.84 5.09
CA LYS A 635 55.10 -31.96 5.74
C LYS A 635 54.48 -33.29 5.34
#